data_AF-D5E558-F1
#
_entry.id   AF-D5E558-F1
#
_cell.length_a   1.000
_cell.length_b   1.000
_cell.length_c   1.000
_cell.angle_alpha   90.00
_cell.angle_beta   90.00
_cell.angle_gamma   90.00
#
_symmetry.space_group_name_H-M   'P 1'
#
loop_
_entity.id
_entity.type
_entity.pdbx_description
1 polymer ?
#
loop_
_entity_poly.entity_id
_entity_poly.type
_entity_poly.pdbx_seq_one_letter_code
_entity_poly.pdbx_strand_id
1 'polypeptide(L)'
;MHKPKIIKFNQSSYLRSFWKVPYLVWFNNLDDNFNSLIKSLYPDYEPVELDDDDEDEQNSFWDLEFLEDGSELNNDSIEIQNKLFDEYVDQFIKYYQNKNNIDHKKVKYVSLKQNTEGRSNQTLEFYKSKDVDLIVNPVFSKTFNIKNNEVLANASFPLYDKINKKIIMLSFSSTSKMETAFKAKFYFDLLRDLNIPVDNISLVLQNPYPNSIIKKGKVDFIETYSCRTVQSKKVSDNKFVDALFNSGDVLWKDEYTNQPATFLTFCKNSTFHKSFGPTTKKADNQLGFNLMWSKTLFSEEKIESMINVINMPNYKNVIEQTIDFYIDSFEKNTALKIKDYLREKELSNDYTNQTIGSSFSFCTSDNNLESKIKKHLFTLYYGNIYGDYSTNLYRQGLKDKLAKSYHFINGNYSSNNEYVLECNSLFNKQKNWINFHALNIIKKIHVKNARTIWYDYEGFSSPIPLIDNLGGHKQLINQVSIIETINGRTTNIINTVVDPLKELKLVNLAKVLISIYSEKATNYVVFNKSYENTRNEEMLKLIKQNYFSDFNNSETIELKEYINSIGGIEKFENIVMWINNNTIDLAQCFQISTKIPGTDSSYSVAHFFDFDNDKIIDKGTEKDSFNLIKLQLIFLKELKYKYSIKKIEKLITKQNLDLKTKITPYSELVVKNGSTAMAEAIARYAGITGDNVWNDTCVNLKKYCENDVKAMIMVYEFIMFLFRSTGFDVDKYEYQLLDENLEYALNEQNKLIIQ
;
A
#
# COMPACT_ATOMS: atom_id res chain seq x y z
N MET A 1 -21.24 -33.97 26.68
CA MET A 1 -21.07 -32.58 27.15
C MET A 1 -19.78 -32.05 26.54
N HIS A 2 -19.87 -31.19 25.51
CA HIS A 2 -18.69 -30.51 24.99
C HIS A 2 -18.21 -29.49 26.03
N LYS A 3 -16.91 -29.48 26.36
CA LYS A 3 -16.34 -28.41 27.18
C LYS A 3 -16.66 -27.07 26.51
N PRO A 4 -17.11 -26.04 27.25
CA PRO A 4 -17.33 -24.72 26.68
C PRO A 4 -16.03 -24.24 26.03
N LYS A 5 -16.12 -23.85 24.76
CA LYS A 5 -14.99 -23.32 24.00
C LYS A 5 -14.78 -21.89 24.48
N ILE A 6 -13.59 -21.57 24.99
CA ILE A 6 -13.25 -20.18 25.34
C ILE A 6 -13.07 -19.42 24.03
N ILE A 7 -13.88 -18.38 23.84
CA ILE A 7 -13.83 -17.48 22.69
C ILE A 7 -12.94 -16.30 23.06
N LYS A 8 -11.80 -16.11 22.39
CA LYS A 8 -10.89 -14.97 22.64
C LYS A 8 -11.35 -13.74 21.87
N PHE A 9 -11.60 -12.62 22.54
CA PHE A 9 -12.00 -11.36 21.91
C PHE A 9 -10.99 -10.25 22.21
N ASN A 10 -10.17 -9.91 21.22
CA ASN A 10 -9.08 -8.93 21.34
C ASN A 10 -9.40 -7.60 20.60
N GLN A 11 -8.46 -6.66 20.58
CA GLN A 11 -8.65 -5.41 19.81
C GLN A 11 -8.86 -5.65 18.33
N SER A 12 -8.21 -6.64 17.71
CA SER A 12 -8.39 -6.92 16.29
C SER A 12 -9.81 -7.41 16.01
N SER A 13 -10.35 -8.27 16.88
CA SER A 13 -11.75 -8.70 16.85
C SER A 13 -12.71 -7.51 17.03
N TYR A 14 -12.40 -6.63 17.98
CA TYR A 14 -13.14 -5.39 18.18
C TYR A 14 -13.13 -4.51 16.93
N LEU A 15 -11.98 -4.28 16.31
CA LEU A 15 -11.87 -3.48 15.08
C LEU A 15 -12.65 -4.09 13.92
N ARG A 16 -12.53 -5.40 13.72
CA ARG A 16 -13.28 -6.14 12.70
C ARG A 16 -14.79 -6.04 12.91
N SER A 17 -15.26 -5.91 14.16
CA SER A 17 -16.69 -5.73 14.43
C SER A 17 -17.24 -4.37 13.92
N PHE A 18 -16.40 -3.33 13.86
CA PHE A 18 -16.75 -2.05 13.25
C PHE A 18 -16.78 -2.09 11.73
N TRP A 19 -16.38 -3.19 11.11
CA TRP A 19 -16.58 -3.38 9.68
C TRP A 19 -18.03 -3.79 9.37
N LYS A 20 -19.01 -3.63 10.30
CA LYS A 20 -20.42 -4.10 10.28
C LYS A 20 -20.67 -5.41 9.52
N VAL A 21 -19.70 -6.32 9.56
CA VAL A 21 -19.84 -7.70 9.14
C VAL A 21 -19.56 -8.56 10.37
N PRO A 22 -20.52 -8.70 11.30
CA PRO A 22 -20.31 -9.38 12.59
C PRO A 22 -19.80 -10.81 12.46
N TYR A 23 -20.03 -11.46 11.31
CA TYR A 23 -19.56 -12.82 11.04
C TYR A 23 -18.06 -12.93 10.73
N LEU A 24 -17.43 -11.89 10.20
CA LEU A 24 -16.01 -11.92 9.80
C LEU A 24 -15.04 -11.66 10.95
N VAL A 25 -15.56 -11.32 12.13
CA VAL A 25 -14.74 -11.03 13.32
C VAL A 25 -13.81 -12.19 13.71
N TRP A 26 -14.22 -13.42 13.38
CA TRP A 26 -13.57 -14.68 13.73
C TRP A 26 -12.75 -15.32 12.59
N PHE A 27 -12.68 -14.67 11.45
CA PHE A 27 -11.91 -15.14 10.30
C PHE A 27 -10.47 -14.65 10.47
N ASN A 28 -9.59 -15.49 11.01
CA ASN A 28 -8.18 -15.15 11.25
C ASN A 28 -7.40 -14.93 9.95
N ASN A 29 -7.73 -15.72 8.91
CA ASN A 29 -7.31 -15.48 7.54
C ASN A 29 -8.56 -15.25 6.69
N LEU A 30 -8.89 -13.99 6.43
CA LEU A 30 -10.10 -13.59 5.72
C LEU A 30 -10.16 -14.28 4.37
N ASP A 31 -9.05 -14.30 3.62
CA ASP A 31 -9.03 -14.84 2.26
C ASP A 31 -9.19 -16.36 2.24
N ASP A 32 -8.47 -17.12 3.07
CA ASP A 32 -8.59 -18.59 3.09
C ASP A 32 -9.97 -19.06 3.54
N ASN A 33 -10.45 -18.51 4.65
CA ASN A 33 -11.74 -18.92 5.21
C ASN A 33 -12.89 -18.46 4.31
N PHE A 34 -12.75 -17.31 3.65
CA PHE A 34 -13.72 -16.83 2.67
C PHE A 34 -13.66 -17.63 1.37
N ASN A 35 -12.49 -17.94 0.83
CA ASN A 35 -12.32 -18.80 -0.33
C ASN A 35 -12.88 -20.20 -0.07
N SER A 36 -12.66 -20.76 1.13
CA SER A 36 -13.27 -22.02 1.55
C SER A 36 -14.81 -21.92 1.63
N LEU A 37 -15.35 -20.81 2.13
CA LEU A 37 -16.79 -20.57 2.18
C LEU A 37 -17.38 -20.44 0.76
N ILE A 38 -16.74 -19.69 -0.13
CA ILE A 38 -17.17 -19.52 -1.52
C ILE A 38 -17.10 -20.86 -2.26
N LYS A 39 -16.02 -21.62 -2.12
CA LYS A 39 -15.88 -22.96 -2.71
C LYS A 39 -16.94 -23.94 -2.20
N SER A 40 -17.39 -23.79 -0.96
CA SER A 40 -18.50 -24.58 -0.41
C SER A 40 -19.87 -24.23 -1.02
N LEU A 41 -20.04 -22.97 -1.46
CA LEU A 41 -21.28 -22.46 -2.06
C LEU A 41 -21.28 -22.63 -3.59
N TYR A 42 -20.10 -22.59 -4.20
CA TYR A 42 -19.85 -22.70 -5.64
C TYR A 42 -18.68 -23.66 -5.85
N PRO A 43 -18.93 -24.97 -5.98
CA PRO A 43 -17.88 -25.98 -6.10
C PRO A 43 -16.92 -25.76 -7.28
N ASP A 44 -17.40 -25.09 -8.33
CA ASP A 44 -16.63 -24.76 -9.54
C ASP A 44 -15.81 -23.45 -9.40
N TYR A 45 -15.86 -22.79 -8.24
CA TYR A 45 -15.02 -21.62 -7.95
C TYR A 45 -13.58 -22.05 -7.68
N GLU A 46 -12.70 -21.68 -8.61
CA GLU A 46 -11.25 -21.68 -8.42
C GLU A 46 -10.84 -20.24 -8.07
N PRO A 47 -10.36 -19.96 -6.85
CA PRO A 47 -9.83 -18.65 -6.53
C PRO A 47 -8.68 -18.36 -7.50
N VAL A 48 -8.73 -17.20 -8.17
CA VAL A 48 -7.58 -16.73 -8.92
C VAL A 48 -6.49 -16.47 -7.88
N GLU A 49 -5.34 -17.14 -7.99
CA GLU A 49 -4.14 -16.73 -7.24
C GLU A 49 -3.93 -15.25 -7.54
N LEU A 50 -4.28 -14.40 -6.58
CA LEU A 50 -3.81 -13.04 -6.56
C LEU A 50 -2.33 -13.20 -6.25
N ASP A 51 -1.47 -13.10 -7.27
CA ASP A 51 -0.05 -12.86 -7.00
C ASP A 51 -0.01 -11.62 -6.08
N ASP A 52 0.51 -11.79 -4.86
CA ASP A 52 0.52 -10.85 -3.72
C ASP A 52 1.22 -9.48 -4.01
N ASP A 53 1.55 -9.19 -5.26
CA ASP A 53 2.31 -8.02 -5.71
C ASP A 53 1.47 -6.72 -5.83
N ASP A 54 0.18 -6.70 -5.47
CA ASP A 54 -0.61 -5.47 -5.47
C ASP A 54 -0.19 -4.59 -4.26
N GLU A 55 0.13 -3.31 -4.52
CA GLU A 55 0.86 -2.28 -3.73
C GLU A 55 0.57 -2.11 -2.22
N ASP A 56 -0.34 -2.88 -1.61
CA ASP A 56 -0.70 -2.80 -0.19
C ASP A 56 0.19 -3.65 0.74
N GLU A 57 1.08 -4.51 0.22
CA GLU A 57 1.98 -5.35 1.03
C GLU A 57 2.93 -4.55 1.93
N GLN A 58 3.45 -3.39 1.48
CA GLN A 58 4.42 -2.61 2.26
C GLN A 58 3.84 -2.06 3.58
N ASN A 59 2.55 -1.74 3.62
CA ASN A 59 1.90 -1.35 4.88
C ASN A 59 1.61 -2.57 5.75
N SER A 60 1.23 -3.71 5.14
CA SER A 60 1.01 -4.96 5.88
C SER A 60 2.28 -5.50 6.54
N PHE A 61 3.46 -5.31 5.91
CA PHE A 61 4.75 -5.75 6.43
C PHE A 61 5.12 -5.08 7.76
N TRP A 62 4.65 -3.84 7.97
CA TRP A 62 4.92 -3.06 9.19
C TRP A 62 3.73 -2.93 10.14
N ASP A 63 2.52 -3.30 9.71
CA ASP A 63 1.33 -3.36 10.55
C ASP A 63 1.39 -4.64 11.42
N LEU A 64 2.36 -4.69 12.35
CA LEU A 64 2.37 -5.69 13.40
C LEU A 64 1.14 -5.45 14.30
N GLU A 65 0.12 -6.30 14.12
CA GLU A 65 -0.84 -6.58 15.18
C GLU A 65 -0.05 -7.16 16.36
N PHE A 66 0.31 -6.26 17.28
CA PHE A 66 1.19 -6.47 18.43
C PHE A 66 1.00 -7.83 19.12
N LEU A 67 1.92 -8.78 18.86
CA LEU A 67 2.18 -10.01 19.64
C LEU A 67 0.93 -10.66 20.26
N GLU A 68 -0.09 -10.87 19.43
CA GLU A 68 -1.27 -11.63 19.83
C GLU A 68 -1.09 -13.09 19.42
N ASP A 69 -0.92 -13.90 20.45
CA ASP A 69 -0.76 -15.36 20.42
C ASP A 69 0.52 -15.85 19.71
N GLY A 70 1.55 -16.11 20.51
CA GLY A 70 2.77 -16.84 20.12
C GLY A 70 2.53 -18.32 19.80
N SER A 71 1.51 -18.62 19.02
CA SER A 71 1.21 -19.96 18.52
C SER A 71 1.04 -19.92 17.00
N GLU A 72 2.00 -20.54 16.32
CA GLU A 72 1.97 -21.00 14.92
C GLU A 72 2.14 -19.94 13.84
N LEU A 73 3.34 -19.36 13.73
CA LEU A 73 3.82 -18.74 12.50
C LEU A 73 5.30 -19.17 12.27
N ASN A 74 5.67 -19.42 11.00
CA ASN A 74 6.94 -20.04 10.59
C ASN A 74 8.19 -19.31 11.13
N ASN A 75 9.15 -20.08 11.67
CA ASN A 75 10.22 -19.59 12.55
C ASN A 75 11.27 -18.65 11.93
N ASP A 76 11.48 -18.66 10.60
CA ASP A 76 12.70 -18.03 10.03
C ASP A 76 12.50 -16.57 9.57
N SER A 77 11.30 -16.16 9.14
CA SER A 77 11.02 -14.77 8.71
C SER A 77 10.66 -13.84 9.88
N ILE A 78 10.24 -14.41 11.01
CA ILE A 78 9.80 -13.69 12.21
C ILE A 78 10.99 -13.17 13.02
N GLU A 79 12.11 -13.89 13.03
CA GLU A 79 13.32 -13.48 13.76
C GLU A 79 13.95 -12.19 13.18
N ILE A 80 13.81 -11.98 11.87
CA ILE A 80 14.28 -10.81 11.12
C ILE A 80 13.57 -9.53 11.54
N GLN A 81 12.25 -9.58 11.58
CA GLN A 81 11.42 -8.46 12.00
C GLN A 81 11.65 -8.16 13.49
N ASN A 82 11.68 -9.18 14.34
CA ASN A 82 11.77 -9.01 15.78
C ASN A 82 12.95 -8.14 16.21
N LYS A 83 14.15 -8.27 15.64
CA LYS A 83 15.32 -7.50 16.12
C LYS A 83 15.18 -5.99 15.91
N LEU A 84 14.80 -5.54 14.72
CA LEU A 84 14.64 -4.10 14.43
C LEU A 84 13.40 -3.53 15.11
N PHE A 85 12.33 -4.33 15.24
CA PHE A 85 11.14 -3.94 16.00
C PHE A 85 11.42 -3.84 17.50
N ASP A 86 12.17 -4.79 18.06
CA ASP A 86 12.59 -4.77 19.46
C ASP A 86 13.46 -3.55 19.73
N GLU A 87 14.40 -3.23 18.84
CA GLU A 87 15.20 -2.00 18.97
C GLU A 87 14.33 -0.74 18.90
N TYR A 88 13.33 -0.71 18.02
CA TYR A 88 12.39 0.41 17.92
C TYR A 88 11.56 0.55 19.21
N VAL A 89 11.02 -0.55 19.72
CA VAL A 89 10.23 -0.61 20.95
C VAL A 89 11.09 -0.20 22.16
N ASP A 90 12.33 -0.64 22.23
CA ASP A 90 13.27 -0.25 23.27
C ASP A 90 13.56 1.25 23.26
N GLN A 91 13.74 1.85 22.08
CA GLN A 91 13.89 3.30 21.94
C GLN A 91 12.63 4.05 22.36
N PHE A 92 11.45 3.53 22.00
CA PHE A 92 10.16 4.08 22.44
C PHE A 92 10.01 4.05 23.98
N ILE A 93 10.33 2.92 24.61
CA ILE A 93 10.25 2.78 26.06
C ILE A 93 11.20 3.77 26.74
N LYS A 94 12.45 3.87 26.27
CA LYS A 94 13.44 4.84 26.78
C LYS A 94 12.99 6.27 26.58
N TYR A 95 12.43 6.61 25.42
CA TYR A 95 11.84 7.91 25.15
C TYR A 95 10.77 8.26 26.19
N TYR A 96 9.82 7.35 26.43
CA TYR A 96 8.74 7.59 27.37
C TYR A 96 9.22 7.72 28.82
N GLN A 97 10.14 6.83 29.24
CA GLN A 97 10.77 6.88 30.56
C GLN A 97 11.47 8.21 30.82
N ASN A 98 12.30 8.66 29.87
CA ASN A 98 13.05 9.90 29.97
C ASN A 98 12.10 11.11 29.99
N LYS A 99 11.09 11.13 29.12
CA LYS A 99 10.10 12.21 29.05
C LYS A 99 9.37 12.42 30.38
N ASN A 100 9.08 11.33 31.10
CA ASN A 100 8.29 11.35 32.33
C ASN A 100 9.12 11.15 33.61
N ASN A 101 10.46 11.16 33.50
CA ASN A 101 11.40 10.94 34.62
C ASN A 101 11.10 9.67 35.44
N ILE A 102 10.78 8.56 34.77
CA ILE A 102 10.47 7.27 35.43
C ILE A 102 11.77 6.54 35.74
N ASP A 103 11.94 6.11 37.00
CA ASP A 103 13.10 5.31 37.41
C ASP A 103 13.10 3.93 36.73
N HIS A 104 14.19 3.61 36.03
CA HIS A 104 14.43 2.31 35.39
C HIS A 104 14.17 1.10 36.32
N LYS A 105 14.45 1.22 37.63
CA LYS A 105 14.23 0.13 38.60
C LYS A 105 12.75 -0.18 38.82
N LYS A 106 11.88 0.78 38.53
CA LYS A 106 10.43 0.70 38.72
C LYS A 106 9.68 0.40 37.42
N VAL A 107 10.40 0.02 36.38
CA VAL A 107 9.83 -0.44 35.11
C VAL A 107 9.81 -1.96 35.14
N LYS A 108 8.65 -2.57 34.85
CA LYS A 108 8.51 -4.03 34.80
C LYS A 108 7.96 -4.48 33.45
N TYR A 109 8.54 -5.57 32.94
CA TYR A 109 8.20 -6.16 31.65
C TYR A 109 7.36 -7.41 31.88
N VAL A 110 6.17 -7.45 31.27
CA VAL A 110 5.35 -8.65 31.23
C VAL A 110 5.97 -9.63 30.24
N SER A 111 6.14 -10.88 30.65
CA SER A 111 6.84 -11.89 29.87
C SER A 111 6.05 -12.31 28.64
N LEU A 112 6.65 -12.16 27.46
CA LEU A 112 6.04 -12.61 26.20
C LEU A 112 5.98 -14.13 26.05
N LYS A 113 6.72 -14.88 26.90
CA LYS A 113 6.73 -16.35 26.87
C LYS A 113 5.50 -16.99 27.52
N GLN A 114 4.70 -16.21 28.24
CA GLN A 114 3.50 -16.68 28.91
C GLN A 114 2.29 -16.61 27.97
N ASN A 115 1.32 -17.50 28.18
CA ASN A 115 0.01 -17.38 27.53
C ASN A 115 -0.75 -16.13 28.03
N THR A 116 -1.85 -15.78 27.37
CA THR A 116 -2.66 -14.58 27.67
C THR A 116 -3.06 -14.48 29.15
N GLU A 117 -3.46 -15.59 29.76
CA GLU A 117 -3.84 -15.65 31.17
C GLU A 117 -2.64 -15.39 32.10
N GLY A 118 -1.51 -16.04 31.86
CA GLY A 118 -0.27 -15.82 32.60
C GLY A 118 0.20 -14.36 32.52
N ARG A 119 0.19 -13.79 31.30
CA ARG A 119 0.49 -12.37 31.08
C ARG A 119 -0.47 -11.45 31.83
N SER A 120 -1.75 -11.78 31.86
CA SER A 120 -2.76 -11.01 32.60
C SER A 120 -2.55 -11.06 34.10
N ASN A 121 -2.23 -12.22 34.65
CA ASN A 121 -1.93 -12.40 36.07
C ASN A 121 -0.69 -11.61 36.48
N GLN A 122 0.38 -11.69 35.69
CA GLN A 122 1.61 -10.92 35.92
C GLN A 122 1.37 -9.41 35.81
N THR A 123 0.56 -8.97 34.85
CA THR A 123 0.17 -7.55 34.72
C THR A 123 -0.55 -7.05 35.97
N LEU A 124 -1.48 -7.82 36.52
CA LEU A 124 -2.21 -7.47 37.74
C LEU A 124 -1.31 -7.48 38.99
N GLU A 125 -0.32 -8.37 39.05
CA GLU A 125 0.70 -8.38 40.09
C GLU A 125 1.52 -7.08 40.07
N PHE A 126 2.04 -6.70 38.89
CA PHE A 126 2.77 -5.45 38.71
C PHE A 126 1.91 -4.21 38.97
N TYR A 127 0.63 -4.25 38.60
CA TYR A 127 -0.32 -3.18 38.89
C TYR A 127 -0.53 -2.99 40.40
N LYS A 128 -0.61 -4.06 41.19
CA LYS A 128 -0.77 -4.00 42.66
C LYS A 128 0.50 -3.63 43.41
N SER A 129 1.68 -3.90 42.83
CA SER A 129 2.96 -3.59 43.46
C SER A 129 3.18 -2.09 43.61
N LYS A 130 3.74 -1.63 44.74
CA LYS A 130 4.09 -0.22 44.95
C LYS A 130 5.44 0.16 44.32
N ASP A 131 6.24 -0.82 43.95
CA ASP A 131 7.59 -0.63 43.39
C ASP A 131 7.59 -0.57 41.85
N VAL A 132 6.40 -0.47 41.24
CA VAL A 132 6.22 -0.43 39.80
C VAL A 132 5.49 0.86 39.44
N ASP A 133 6.13 1.67 38.60
CA ASP A 133 5.59 2.92 38.09
C ASP A 133 5.17 2.78 36.61
N LEU A 134 5.84 1.89 35.86
CA LEU A 134 5.56 1.63 34.45
C LEU A 134 5.50 0.12 34.18
N ILE A 135 4.43 -0.32 33.54
CA ILE A 135 4.28 -1.70 33.06
C ILE A 135 4.49 -1.71 31.55
N VAL A 136 5.42 -2.53 31.07
CA VAL A 136 5.70 -2.78 29.66
C VAL A 136 5.00 -4.06 29.21
N ASN A 137 4.35 -3.98 28.04
CA ASN A 137 3.53 -5.02 27.42
C ASN A 137 2.38 -5.54 28.30
N PRO A 138 1.65 -4.68 29.05
CA PRO A 138 0.53 -5.10 29.87
C PRO A 138 -0.52 -5.87 29.07
N VAL A 139 -1.09 -6.88 29.70
CA VAL A 139 -2.28 -7.58 29.23
C VAL A 139 -3.34 -7.49 30.32
N PHE A 140 -4.48 -6.90 30.00
CA PHE A 140 -5.63 -6.90 30.89
C PHE A 140 -6.71 -7.77 30.29
N SER A 141 -7.26 -8.69 31.07
CA SER A 141 -8.29 -9.61 30.57
C SER A 141 -9.48 -9.70 31.50
N LYS A 142 -10.65 -9.96 30.91
CA LYS A 142 -11.90 -10.21 31.62
C LYS A 142 -12.69 -11.29 30.90
N THR A 143 -13.15 -12.29 31.64
CA THR A 143 -14.01 -13.34 31.12
C THR A 143 -15.48 -12.97 31.30
N PHE A 144 -16.27 -13.14 30.26
CA PHE A 144 -17.72 -12.99 30.26
C PHE A 144 -18.38 -14.32 29.97
N ASN A 145 -19.57 -14.53 30.55
CA ASN A 145 -20.42 -15.66 30.21
C ASN A 145 -21.54 -15.15 29.31
N ILE A 146 -21.54 -15.55 28.03
CA ILE A 146 -22.55 -15.14 27.04
C ILE A 146 -23.12 -16.40 26.41
N LYS A 147 -24.43 -16.63 26.55
CA LYS A 147 -25.14 -17.80 25.99
C LYS A 147 -24.39 -19.13 26.22
N ASN A 148 -23.97 -19.41 27.45
CA ASN A 148 -23.21 -20.60 27.87
C ASN A 148 -21.78 -20.74 27.30
N ASN A 149 -21.23 -19.69 26.67
CA ASN A 149 -19.85 -19.65 26.24
C ASN A 149 -19.04 -18.69 27.12
N GLU A 150 -17.80 -19.08 27.40
CA GLU A 150 -16.83 -18.21 28.07
C GLU A 150 -16.12 -17.37 27.01
N VAL A 151 -16.11 -16.06 27.23
CA VAL A 151 -15.53 -15.09 26.31
C VAL A 151 -14.43 -14.35 27.03
N LEU A 152 -13.19 -14.62 26.65
CA LEU A 152 -12.02 -13.94 27.20
C LEU A 152 -11.77 -12.67 26.39
N ALA A 153 -12.20 -11.51 26.90
CA ALA A 153 -11.79 -10.25 26.30
C ALA A 153 -10.41 -9.84 26.84
N ASN A 154 -9.48 -9.49 25.97
CA ASN A 154 -8.14 -9.07 26.37
C ASN A 154 -7.69 -7.79 25.66
N ALA A 155 -7.16 -6.84 26.43
CA ALA A 155 -6.47 -5.65 25.93
C ALA A 155 -4.96 -5.81 26.12
N SER A 156 -4.22 -5.81 25.02
CA SER A 156 -2.76 -5.82 25.00
C SER A 156 -2.27 -4.52 24.35
N PHE A 157 -1.40 -3.79 25.02
CA PHE A 157 -0.83 -2.54 24.49
C PHE A 157 0.58 -2.29 25.04
N PRO A 158 1.36 -1.36 24.44
CA PRO A 158 2.79 -1.23 24.76
C PRO A 158 3.11 -0.82 26.19
N LEU A 159 2.47 0.23 26.73
CA LEU A 159 2.75 0.67 28.11
C LEU A 159 1.49 1.06 28.89
N TYR A 160 1.53 0.78 30.19
CA TYR A 160 0.64 1.38 31.18
C TYR A 160 1.46 2.13 32.24
N ASP A 161 1.30 3.46 32.28
CA ASP A 161 1.91 4.34 33.28
C ASP A 161 0.99 4.44 34.49
N LYS A 162 1.43 3.90 35.62
CA LYS A 162 0.62 3.84 36.85
C LYS A 162 0.59 5.17 37.59
N ILE A 163 1.61 6.01 37.45
CA ILE A 163 1.68 7.33 38.09
C ILE A 163 0.59 8.22 37.49
N ASN A 164 0.56 8.28 36.17
CA ASN A 164 -0.37 9.11 35.41
C ASN A 164 -1.68 8.39 35.04
N LYS A 165 -1.81 7.11 35.42
CA LYS A 165 -2.94 6.23 35.09
C LYS A 165 -3.27 6.29 33.61
N LYS A 166 -2.26 6.04 32.78
CA LYS A 166 -2.28 6.37 31.36
C LYS A 166 -1.99 5.16 30.49
N ILE A 167 -2.78 5.01 29.44
CA ILE A 167 -2.53 4.04 28.36
C ILE A 167 -1.65 4.72 27.31
N ILE A 168 -0.55 4.08 26.92
CA ILE A 168 0.35 4.58 25.89
C ILE A 168 0.43 3.54 24.77
N MET A 169 -0.09 3.94 23.61
CA MET A 169 -0.02 3.17 22.37
C MET A 169 1.21 3.56 21.56
N LEU A 170 1.61 2.71 20.62
CA LEU A 170 2.73 2.93 19.71
C LEU A 170 2.25 2.82 18.26
N SER A 171 2.68 3.74 17.42
CA SER A 171 2.54 3.69 15.97
C SER A 171 3.93 3.67 15.35
N PHE A 172 4.17 2.72 14.45
CA PHE A 172 5.39 2.70 13.65
C PHE A 172 5.36 3.79 12.56
N SER A 173 4.20 4.35 12.23
CA SER A 173 4.10 5.46 11.27
C SER A 173 4.24 6.84 11.93
N SER A 174 4.44 7.86 11.11
CA SER A 174 4.42 9.26 11.54
C SER A 174 3.03 9.88 11.58
N THR A 175 1.99 9.06 11.50
CA THR A 175 0.58 9.50 11.45
C THR A 175 -0.26 8.69 12.42
N SER A 176 -1.29 9.33 12.98
CA SER A 176 -2.34 8.63 13.71
C SER A 176 -3.46 8.21 12.75
N LYS A 177 -4.05 7.03 12.95
CA LYS A 177 -5.19 6.53 12.16
C LYS A 177 -6.45 6.53 13.04
N MET A 178 -7.63 6.65 12.43
CA MET A 178 -8.91 6.56 13.16
C MET A 178 -9.06 5.20 13.86
N GLU A 179 -8.52 4.14 13.27
CA GLU A 179 -8.42 2.80 13.87
C GLU A 179 -7.81 2.85 15.29
N THR A 180 -6.83 3.72 15.51
CA THR A 180 -6.19 3.89 16.82
C THR A 180 -7.15 4.41 17.88
N ALA A 181 -8.15 5.22 17.51
CA ALA A 181 -9.18 5.68 18.44
C ALA A 181 -10.14 4.55 18.83
N PHE A 182 -10.44 3.64 17.91
CA PHE A 182 -11.20 2.43 18.24
C PHE A 182 -10.40 1.49 19.16
N LYS A 183 -9.09 1.29 18.91
CA LYS A 183 -8.21 0.55 19.84
C LYS A 183 -8.24 1.18 21.25
N ALA A 184 -8.06 2.49 21.34
CA ALA A 184 -8.14 3.22 22.60
C ALA A 184 -9.47 3.01 23.32
N LYS A 185 -10.59 3.05 22.60
CA LYS A 185 -11.94 2.83 23.15
C LYS A 185 -12.08 1.45 23.78
N PHE A 186 -11.63 0.41 23.08
CA PHE A 186 -11.64 -0.95 23.60
C PHE A 186 -10.82 -1.09 24.87
N TYR A 187 -9.59 -0.58 24.86
CA TYR A 187 -8.71 -0.63 26.02
C TYR A 187 -9.33 0.12 27.22
N PHE A 188 -9.83 1.33 27.00
CA PHE A 188 -10.45 2.15 28.03
C PHE A 188 -11.64 1.46 28.68
N ASP A 189 -12.58 0.93 27.88
CA ASP A 189 -13.77 0.31 28.42
C ASP A 189 -13.45 -0.98 29.20
N LEU A 190 -12.52 -1.80 28.72
CA LEU A 190 -12.09 -3.02 29.41
C LEU A 190 -11.39 -2.70 30.75
N LEU A 191 -10.49 -1.71 30.77
CA LEU A 191 -9.81 -1.30 32.01
C LEU A 191 -10.80 -0.71 33.02
N ARG A 192 -11.77 0.11 32.57
CA ARG A 192 -12.85 0.62 33.41
C ARG A 192 -13.63 -0.52 34.06
N ASP A 193 -13.92 -1.57 33.31
CA ASP A 193 -14.63 -2.75 33.83
C ASP A 193 -13.83 -3.60 34.81
N LEU A 194 -12.50 -3.46 34.82
CA LEU A 194 -11.60 -4.05 35.79
C LEU A 194 -11.34 -3.12 36.98
N ASN A 195 -12.00 -1.96 37.05
CA ASN A 195 -11.76 -0.90 38.02
C ASN A 195 -10.30 -0.39 38.01
N ILE A 196 -9.67 -0.40 36.83
CA ILE A 196 -8.34 0.16 36.62
C ILE A 196 -8.53 1.58 36.10
N PRO A 197 -8.06 2.61 36.82
CA PRO A 197 -8.28 3.99 36.43
C PRO A 197 -7.49 4.32 35.16
N VAL A 198 -8.12 5.10 34.29
CA VAL A 198 -7.51 5.63 33.06
C VAL A 198 -7.82 7.12 33.00
N ASP A 199 -6.85 7.93 33.38
CA ASP A 199 -6.97 9.40 33.40
C ASP A 199 -6.50 10.01 32.08
N ASN A 200 -5.74 9.27 31.25
CA ASN A 200 -5.29 9.74 29.94
C ASN A 200 -4.98 8.58 28.97
N ILE A 201 -5.02 8.84 27.66
CA ILE A 201 -4.63 7.91 26.60
C ILE A 201 -3.83 8.69 25.55
N SER A 202 -2.67 8.15 25.18
CA SER A 202 -1.82 8.74 24.14
C SER A 202 -1.37 7.70 23.12
N LEU A 203 -0.84 8.21 22.01
CA LEU A 203 -0.18 7.45 20.97
C LEU A 203 1.20 8.07 20.74
N VAL A 204 2.24 7.24 20.77
CA VAL A 204 3.59 7.66 20.38
C VAL A 204 3.81 7.30 18.91
N LEU A 205 4.25 8.28 18.13
CA LEU A 205 4.50 8.20 16.69
C LEU A 205 5.99 8.42 16.42
N GLN A 206 6.45 8.03 15.23
CA GLN A 206 7.65 8.66 14.66
C GLN A 206 7.38 10.15 14.45
N ASN A 207 8.32 11.00 14.85
CA ASN A 207 8.21 12.43 14.63
C ASN A 207 8.38 12.72 13.12
N PRO A 208 7.32 13.20 12.42
CA PRO A 208 7.43 13.50 10.99
C PRO A 208 8.35 14.69 10.69
N TYR A 209 8.65 15.51 11.69
CA TYR A 209 9.48 16.71 11.58
C TYR A 209 10.38 16.86 12.81
N PRO A 210 11.45 16.07 12.88
CA PRO A 210 12.39 16.18 13.98
C PRO A 210 13.01 17.57 13.97
N ASN A 211 13.06 18.20 15.15
CA ASN A 211 13.73 19.49 15.36
C ASN A 211 15.26 19.38 15.17
N SER A 212 15.75 18.14 15.12
CA SER A 212 17.15 17.80 14.97
C SER A 212 17.36 16.96 13.70
N ILE A 213 18.62 16.81 13.31
CA ILE A 213 18.98 15.90 12.23
C ILE A 213 18.61 14.46 12.62
N ILE A 214 17.90 13.77 11.73
CA ILE A 214 17.63 12.34 11.86
C ILE A 214 18.96 11.60 11.86
N LYS A 215 19.19 10.79 12.90
CA LYS A 215 20.41 9.99 13.03
C LYS A 215 20.14 8.53 12.72
N LYS A 216 21.06 7.91 11.98
CA LYS A 216 21.08 6.45 11.74
C LYS A 216 20.89 5.71 13.06
N GLY A 217 20.01 4.71 13.06
CA GLY A 217 19.73 3.88 14.22
C GLY A 217 18.93 4.58 15.33
N LYS A 218 18.52 5.85 15.18
CA LYS A 218 17.79 6.59 16.22
C LYS A 218 16.45 7.10 15.74
N VAL A 219 15.40 6.74 16.46
CA VAL A 219 14.04 7.19 16.18
C VAL A 219 13.72 8.39 17.06
N ASP A 220 13.35 9.50 16.42
CA ASP A 220 12.78 10.64 17.11
C ASP A 220 11.28 10.41 17.28
N PHE A 221 10.81 10.39 18.52
CA PHE A 221 9.41 10.14 18.85
C PHE A 221 8.67 11.43 19.21
N ILE A 222 7.37 11.45 18.90
CA ILE A 222 6.43 12.44 19.42
C ILE A 222 5.22 11.71 20.02
N GLU A 223 4.73 12.23 21.14
CA GLU A 223 3.50 11.74 21.75
C GLU A 223 2.34 12.65 21.38
N THR A 224 1.29 12.06 20.82
CA THR A 224 0.03 12.71 20.46
C THR A 224 -1.10 12.18 21.34
N TYR A 225 -2.16 12.97 21.46
CA TYR A 225 -3.35 12.64 22.25
C TYR A 225 -4.59 12.50 21.41
N SER A 226 -4.49 12.53 20.08
CA SER A 226 -5.63 12.52 19.17
C SER A 226 -5.35 11.71 17.90
N CYS A 227 -6.37 11.56 17.03
CA CYS A 227 -6.24 10.82 15.77
C CYS A 227 -6.64 11.66 14.55
N ARG A 228 -5.98 11.43 13.42
CA ARG A 228 -6.37 11.99 12.13
C ARG A 228 -7.65 11.33 11.61
N THR A 229 -8.63 12.14 11.20
CA THR A 229 -9.95 11.66 10.71
C THR A 229 -10.24 12.00 9.25
N VAL A 230 -9.30 12.66 8.53
CA VAL A 230 -9.48 13.10 7.14
C VAL A 230 -8.48 12.42 6.22
N GLN A 231 -9.01 11.78 5.16
CA GLN A 231 -8.23 11.40 3.98
C GLN A 231 -7.83 12.70 3.23
N SER A 232 -6.56 13.06 3.37
CA SER A 232 -5.79 13.99 2.52
C SER A 232 -6.35 15.38 2.16
N LYS A 233 -5.67 16.43 2.64
CA LYS A 233 -5.17 17.55 1.81
C LYS A 233 -3.82 18.01 2.36
N LYS A 234 -2.92 18.49 1.49
CA LYS A 234 -1.73 19.28 1.90
C LYS A 234 -2.25 20.48 2.70
N VAL A 235 -1.89 20.58 3.97
CA VAL A 235 -2.48 21.60 4.84
C VAL A 235 -1.68 22.90 4.79
N SER A 236 -0.36 22.88 4.54
CA SER A 236 0.38 24.10 4.19
C SER A 236 1.80 23.81 3.72
N ASP A 237 2.53 24.83 3.24
CA ASP A 237 3.99 24.74 3.07
C ASP A 237 4.75 24.77 4.42
N ASN A 238 4.03 24.96 5.55
CA ASN A 238 4.62 24.96 6.88
C ASN A 238 4.69 23.53 7.45
N LYS A 239 5.91 23.02 7.51
CA LYS A 239 6.27 21.71 8.07
C LYS A 239 5.68 21.44 9.46
N PHE A 240 5.59 22.43 10.33
CA PHE A 240 5.03 22.26 11.68
C PHE A 240 3.51 22.05 11.67
N VAL A 241 2.80 22.75 10.77
CA VAL A 241 1.35 22.60 10.62
C VAL A 241 1.00 21.23 10.05
N ASP A 242 1.77 20.75 9.08
CA ASP A 242 1.63 19.39 8.57
C ASP A 242 1.93 18.34 9.65
N ALA A 243 2.89 18.61 10.57
CA ALA A 243 3.19 17.75 11.71
C ALA A 243 1.97 17.57 12.62
N LEU A 244 1.37 18.68 13.03
CA LEU A 244 0.17 18.70 13.87
C LEU A 244 -1.01 18.02 13.16
N PHE A 245 -1.14 18.22 11.85
CA PHE A 245 -2.24 17.61 11.09
C PHE A 245 -2.08 16.09 10.98
N ASN A 246 -0.84 15.63 10.77
CA ASN A 246 -0.49 14.22 10.69
C ASN A 246 -0.61 13.52 12.05
N SER A 247 -0.30 14.20 13.15
CA SER A 247 -0.51 13.66 14.50
C SER A 247 -1.99 13.63 14.89
N GLY A 248 -2.83 14.43 14.25
CA GLY A 248 -4.25 14.62 14.60
C GLY A 248 -4.47 15.78 15.58
N ASP A 249 -3.40 16.36 16.12
CA ASP A 249 -3.46 17.42 17.16
C ASP A 249 -3.82 18.80 16.60
N VAL A 250 -4.18 18.92 15.31
CA VAL A 250 -4.89 20.10 14.80
C VAL A 250 -6.26 20.15 15.47
N LEU A 251 -6.29 20.85 16.61
CA LEU A 251 -7.43 21.22 17.46
C LEU A 251 -8.81 20.86 16.88
N TRP A 252 -9.21 19.60 17.08
CA TRP A 252 -10.61 19.21 17.03
C TRP A 252 -11.29 19.79 18.25
N LYS A 253 -12.29 20.66 18.09
CA LYS A 253 -13.18 21.00 19.19
C LYS A 253 -14.42 20.13 19.08
N ASP A 254 -14.76 19.43 20.15
CA ASP A 254 -16.11 18.90 20.33
C ASP A 254 -17.10 20.08 20.35
N GLU A 255 -18.12 20.05 19.50
CA GLU A 255 -19.13 21.12 19.38
C GLU A 255 -19.80 21.48 20.70
N TYR A 256 -19.98 20.48 21.58
CA TYR A 256 -20.70 20.64 22.83
C TYR A 256 -19.79 21.10 23.96
N THR A 257 -18.53 20.66 23.96
CA THR A 257 -17.62 20.91 25.10
C THR A 257 -16.56 21.97 24.80
N ASN A 258 -16.34 22.33 23.53
CA ASN A 258 -15.31 23.27 23.09
C ASN A 258 -13.88 22.81 23.48
N GLN A 259 -13.71 21.51 23.80
CA GLN A 259 -12.46 20.87 24.22
C GLN A 259 -11.79 20.12 23.07
N PRO A 260 -10.44 19.94 23.08
CA PRO A 260 -9.72 19.07 22.17
C PRO A 260 -10.32 17.64 22.12
N ALA A 261 -10.63 17.11 20.93
CA ALA A 261 -11.03 15.71 20.77
C ALA A 261 -9.82 14.79 20.93
N THR A 262 -9.48 14.50 22.18
CA THR A 262 -8.44 13.54 22.54
C THR A 262 -8.95 12.10 22.46
N PHE A 263 -8.06 11.11 22.44
CA PHE A 263 -8.42 9.69 22.60
C PHE A 263 -9.29 9.47 23.83
N LEU A 264 -8.98 10.12 24.96
CA LEU A 264 -9.79 9.99 26.17
C LEU A 264 -11.18 10.60 25.98
N THR A 265 -11.28 11.75 25.31
CA THR A 265 -12.57 12.34 24.93
C THR A 265 -13.35 11.32 24.10
N PHE A 266 -12.72 10.77 23.04
CA PHE A 266 -13.27 9.69 22.19
C PHE A 266 -13.81 8.51 23.00
N CYS A 267 -13.10 8.12 24.07
CA CYS A 267 -13.48 6.99 24.89
C CYS A 267 -14.67 7.28 25.83
N LYS A 268 -14.78 8.52 26.33
CA LYS A 268 -15.80 8.94 27.30
C LYS A 268 -17.16 9.20 26.66
N ASN A 269 -17.20 9.66 25.42
CA ASN A 269 -18.47 9.92 24.72
C ASN A 269 -18.84 8.75 23.80
N SER A 270 -20.09 8.34 23.80
CA SER A 270 -20.60 7.28 22.90
C SER A 270 -20.78 7.75 21.46
N THR A 271 -20.94 9.05 21.25
CA THR A 271 -21.23 9.67 19.96
C THR A 271 -20.42 10.96 19.78
N PHE A 272 -19.80 11.12 18.61
CA PHE A 272 -19.07 12.33 18.23
C PHE A 272 -19.75 13.02 17.06
N HIS A 273 -20.07 14.30 17.23
CA HIS A 273 -20.48 15.18 16.14
C HIS A 273 -19.24 15.84 15.55
N LYS A 274 -19.06 15.71 14.24
CA LYS A 274 -17.94 16.27 13.51
C LYS A 274 -18.27 17.70 13.11
N SER A 275 -17.55 18.68 13.66
CA SER A 275 -17.50 20.00 13.06
C SER A 275 -16.07 20.49 12.92
N PHE A 276 -15.85 21.21 11.83
CA PHE A 276 -14.60 21.94 11.63
C PHE A 276 -14.82 23.34 12.17
N GLY A 277 -13.88 23.92 12.91
CA GLY A 277 -14.06 25.28 13.39
C GLY A 277 -12.78 25.87 13.95
N PRO A 278 -12.16 26.88 13.31
CA PRO A 278 -11.09 27.63 13.92
C PRO A 278 -11.70 28.75 14.77
N THR A 279 -11.65 28.70 16.10
CA THR A 279 -11.83 29.94 16.89
C THR A 279 -10.95 30.05 18.13
N THR A 280 -10.01 30.99 17.99
CA THR A 280 -9.60 32.06 18.92
C THR A 280 -10.38 32.18 20.23
N LYS A 281 -9.67 32.16 21.39
CA LYS A 281 -9.80 33.13 22.52
C LYS A 281 -9.43 32.63 23.92
N LYS A 282 -9.05 31.37 24.16
CA LYS A 282 -8.72 30.94 25.55
C LYS A 282 -7.50 30.03 25.75
N ALA A 283 -6.75 29.70 24.69
CA ALA A 283 -5.57 28.83 24.80
C ALA A 283 -4.23 29.60 24.92
N ASP A 284 -4.27 30.94 25.08
CA ASP A 284 -3.04 31.77 25.07
C ASP A 284 -2.11 31.53 26.27
N ASN A 285 -2.60 30.94 27.37
CA ASN A 285 -1.86 30.96 28.65
C ASN A 285 -1.32 29.62 29.17
N GLN A 286 -1.61 28.47 28.55
CA GLN A 286 -1.17 27.16 29.11
C GLN A 286 -0.16 26.38 28.28
N LEU A 287 0.05 26.73 27.01
CA LEU A 287 0.90 25.95 26.11
C LEU A 287 2.02 26.77 25.43
N GLY A 288 2.11 28.09 25.64
CA GLY A 288 3.18 28.91 25.06
C GLY A 288 3.19 28.95 23.53
N PHE A 289 2.13 28.48 22.86
CA PHE A 289 2.00 28.47 21.41
C PHE A 289 1.16 29.66 20.94
N ASN A 290 1.80 30.59 20.23
CA ASN A 290 1.16 31.79 19.69
C ASN A 290 0.29 31.44 18.46
N LEU A 291 -1.03 31.38 18.66
CA LEU A 291 -2.02 30.72 17.79
C LEU A 291 -2.67 31.67 16.76
N MET A 292 -1.93 32.65 16.26
CA MET A 292 -2.40 33.64 15.27
C MET A 292 -2.69 33.06 13.87
N TRP A 293 -2.37 31.79 13.63
CA TRP A 293 -2.25 31.17 12.29
C TRP A 293 -3.48 30.39 11.82
N SER A 294 -4.48 30.18 12.67
CA SER A 294 -5.64 29.31 12.37
C SER A 294 -6.70 29.94 11.45
N LYS A 295 -6.74 31.27 11.33
CA LYS A 295 -7.77 31.97 10.53
C LYS A 295 -7.54 31.91 9.02
N THR A 296 -6.32 31.65 8.57
CA THR A 296 -5.94 31.71 7.14
C THR A 296 -6.06 30.38 6.40
N LEU A 297 -6.25 29.26 7.09
CA LEU A 297 -6.19 27.92 6.49
C LEU A 297 -7.53 27.35 6.01
N PHE A 298 -8.65 27.90 6.47
CA PHE A 298 -9.98 27.36 6.14
C PHE A 298 -10.96 28.50 5.84
N SER A 299 -11.46 28.57 4.61
CA SER A 299 -12.57 29.46 4.24
C SER A 299 -13.85 29.01 4.96
N GLU A 300 -14.53 29.93 5.65
CA GLU A 300 -15.74 29.67 6.45
C GLU A 300 -16.84 28.92 5.65
N GLU A 301 -16.96 29.16 4.33
CA GLU A 301 -17.98 28.54 3.46
C GLU A 301 -17.87 27.00 3.27
N LYS A 302 -16.76 26.35 3.66
CA LYS A 302 -16.61 24.88 3.46
C LYS A 302 -16.89 24.02 4.69
N ILE A 303 -17.12 24.64 5.84
CA ILE A 303 -17.16 23.97 7.14
C ILE A 303 -18.52 23.30 7.41
N GLU A 304 -19.62 23.84 6.89
CA GLU A 304 -20.98 23.41 7.27
C GLU A 304 -21.45 22.07 6.65
N SER A 305 -20.70 21.48 5.72
CA SER A 305 -21.19 20.34 4.91
C SER A 305 -20.72 18.93 5.33
N MET A 306 -20.04 18.73 6.46
CA MET A 306 -19.49 17.41 6.84
C MET A 306 -19.72 16.99 8.31
N ILE A 307 -20.96 17.10 8.81
CA ILE A 307 -21.33 16.49 10.10
C ILE A 307 -21.51 14.97 9.92
N ASN A 308 -20.42 14.21 10.08
CA ASN A 308 -20.50 12.76 10.26
C ASN A 308 -20.58 12.45 11.75
N VAL A 309 -21.66 11.78 12.19
CA VAL A 309 -21.74 11.24 13.56
C VAL A 309 -20.95 9.93 13.62
N ILE A 310 -19.93 9.86 14.48
CA ILE A 310 -19.19 8.63 14.75
C ILE A 310 -19.75 8.01 16.04
N ASN A 311 -20.33 6.82 15.94
CA ASN A 311 -20.82 6.06 17.09
C ASN A 311 -19.76 5.03 17.51
N MET A 312 -19.36 5.07 18.79
CA MET A 312 -18.41 4.14 19.40
C MET A 312 -19.13 3.33 20.51
N PRO A 313 -19.90 2.27 20.14
CA PRO A 313 -20.56 1.40 21.10
C PRO A 313 -19.60 0.83 22.14
N ASN A 314 -20.14 0.55 23.32
CA ASN A 314 -19.43 -0.18 24.37
C ASN A 314 -19.01 -1.56 23.84
N TYR A 315 -17.77 -1.96 24.08
CA TYR A 315 -17.25 -3.25 23.64
C TYR A 315 -18.06 -4.45 24.14
N LYS A 316 -18.73 -4.40 25.29
CA LYS A 316 -19.63 -5.50 25.70
C LYS A 316 -20.80 -5.67 24.75
N ASN A 317 -21.44 -4.56 24.35
CA ASN A 317 -22.53 -4.60 23.38
C ASN A 317 -22.04 -5.16 22.05
N VAL A 318 -20.83 -4.79 21.66
CA VAL A 318 -20.17 -5.33 20.47
C VAL A 318 -19.91 -6.84 20.60
N ILE A 319 -19.36 -7.28 21.73
CA ILE A 319 -19.11 -8.69 22.03
C ILE A 319 -20.44 -9.46 21.99
N GLU A 320 -21.46 -9.00 22.72
CA GLU A 320 -22.79 -9.62 22.76
C GLU A 320 -23.38 -9.73 21.35
N GLN A 321 -23.41 -8.63 20.57
CA GLN A 321 -23.91 -8.65 19.20
C GLN A 321 -23.12 -9.61 18.30
N THR A 322 -21.79 -9.63 18.44
CA THR A 322 -20.90 -10.46 17.63
C THR A 322 -21.03 -11.94 17.99
N ILE A 323 -21.21 -12.24 19.28
CA ILE A 323 -21.28 -13.61 19.81
C ILE A 323 -22.69 -14.18 19.66
N ASP A 324 -23.73 -13.37 19.85
CA ASP A 324 -25.08 -13.73 19.49
C ASP A 324 -25.13 -14.13 18.03
N PHE A 325 -24.52 -13.32 17.16
CA PHE A 325 -24.38 -13.67 15.76
C PHE A 325 -23.55 -14.96 15.61
N TYR A 326 -22.35 -15.06 16.18
CA TYR A 326 -21.47 -16.23 16.07
C TYR A 326 -22.16 -17.53 16.47
N ILE A 327 -22.83 -17.56 17.62
CA ILE A 327 -23.52 -18.74 18.15
C ILE A 327 -24.74 -19.09 17.31
N ASP A 328 -25.55 -18.10 16.93
CA ASP A 328 -26.76 -18.33 16.13
C ASP A 328 -26.41 -18.71 14.67
N SER A 329 -25.15 -18.50 14.28
CA SER A 329 -24.62 -18.64 12.93
C SER A 329 -23.67 -19.84 12.73
N PHE A 330 -22.81 -20.23 13.65
CA PHE A 330 -21.74 -21.19 13.30
C PHE A 330 -22.18 -22.64 13.02
N GLU A 331 -23.45 -22.99 13.22
CA GLU A 331 -24.01 -24.20 12.62
C GLU A 331 -24.25 -23.97 11.12
N LYS A 332 -23.91 -24.96 10.27
CA LYS A 332 -24.02 -25.07 8.78
C LYS A 332 -25.03 -24.16 8.04
N ASN A 333 -26.08 -23.75 8.74
CA ASN A 333 -27.01 -22.71 8.37
C ASN A 333 -26.44 -21.31 8.12
N THR A 334 -25.19 -20.92 8.40
CA THR A 334 -24.78 -19.51 8.14
C THR A 334 -24.44 -19.13 6.74
N ALA A 335 -23.86 -20.04 5.96
CA ALA A 335 -23.77 -19.80 4.53
C ALA A 335 -25.18 -19.64 3.93
N LEU A 336 -26.14 -20.45 4.42
CA LEU A 336 -27.56 -20.40 4.06
C LEU A 336 -28.29 -19.16 4.62
N LYS A 337 -28.04 -18.75 5.86
CA LYS A 337 -28.65 -17.59 6.52
C LYS A 337 -28.05 -16.28 6.05
N ILE A 338 -26.77 -16.22 5.70
CA ILE A 338 -26.19 -15.07 4.99
C ILE A 338 -26.81 -15.00 3.60
N LYS A 339 -26.91 -16.12 2.89
CA LYS A 339 -27.61 -16.21 1.61
C LYS A 339 -29.08 -15.78 1.73
N ASP A 340 -29.80 -16.24 2.75
CA ASP A 340 -31.22 -15.99 2.97
C ASP A 340 -31.48 -14.60 3.55
N TYR A 341 -30.59 -14.04 4.39
CA TYR A 341 -30.65 -12.67 4.88
C TYR A 341 -30.35 -11.65 3.77
N LEU A 342 -29.37 -11.95 2.91
CA LEU A 342 -29.17 -11.21 1.67
C LEU A 342 -30.47 -11.30 0.85
N ARG A 343 -31.02 -12.49 0.63
CA ARG A 343 -32.31 -12.71 -0.06
C ARG A 343 -33.51 -11.98 0.54
N GLU A 344 -33.67 -11.96 1.87
CA GLU A 344 -34.79 -11.33 2.58
C GLU A 344 -34.68 -9.81 2.54
N LYS A 345 -33.48 -9.25 2.69
CA LYS A 345 -33.24 -7.80 2.54
C LYS A 345 -33.31 -7.33 1.09
N GLU A 346 -33.08 -8.22 0.13
CA GLU A 346 -33.35 -8.00 -1.29
C GLU A 346 -34.86 -7.94 -1.58
N LEU A 347 -35.67 -8.70 -0.84
CA LEU A 347 -37.12 -8.82 -1.02
C LEU A 347 -37.94 -7.77 -0.25
N SER A 348 -37.39 -7.15 0.81
CA SER A 348 -38.15 -6.21 1.66
C SER A 348 -38.17 -4.75 1.17
N ASN A 349 -37.60 -4.41 0.02
CA ASN A 349 -37.61 -3.04 -0.52
C ASN A 349 -38.89 -2.77 -1.31
N ASP A 350 -40.00 -2.67 -0.58
CA ASP A 350 -41.31 -2.19 -1.02
C ASP A 350 -41.37 -0.65 -1.16
N TYR A 351 -40.23 0.01 -1.40
CA TYR A 351 -40.18 1.43 -1.77
C TYR A 351 -40.39 1.58 -3.29
N THR A 352 -41.53 1.08 -3.75
CA THR A 352 -42.06 1.40 -5.07
C THR A 352 -42.45 2.89 -5.10
N ASN A 353 -41.95 3.63 -6.09
CA ASN A 353 -42.48 4.92 -6.59
C ASN A 353 -41.92 6.24 -6.05
N GLN A 354 -40.71 6.30 -5.51
CA GLN A 354 -39.90 7.52 -5.66
C GLN A 354 -38.82 7.26 -6.71
N THR A 355 -38.86 8.06 -7.77
CA THR A 355 -37.93 8.09 -8.89
C THR A 355 -36.49 7.93 -8.38
N ILE A 356 -35.94 6.74 -8.58
CA ILE A 356 -34.52 6.41 -8.42
C ILE A 356 -33.78 7.14 -9.54
N GLY A 357 -33.67 8.46 -9.41
CA GLY A 357 -32.79 9.30 -10.20
C GLY A 357 -31.35 8.99 -9.77
N SER A 358 -30.54 8.58 -10.75
CA SER A 358 -29.07 8.51 -10.66
C SER A 358 -28.52 7.84 -9.39
N SER A 359 -28.73 6.53 -9.25
CA SER A 359 -28.16 5.69 -8.19
C SER A 359 -26.63 5.45 -8.31
N PHE A 360 -25.88 6.51 -8.61
CA PHE A 360 -24.53 6.72 -8.08
C PHE A 360 -24.56 7.67 -6.86
N SER A 361 -25.66 8.39 -6.64
CA SER A 361 -25.86 9.26 -5.47
C SER A 361 -25.92 8.50 -4.15
N PHE A 362 -26.29 7.21 -4.15
CA PHE A 362 -26.21 6.31 -2.99
C PHE A 362 -24.77 5.97 -2.55
N CYS A 363 -23.77 6.24 -3.41
CA CYS A 363 -22.36 5.98 -3.14
C CYS A 363 -21.54 7.25 -2.89
N THR A 364 -22.12 8.45 -2.99
CA THR A 364 -21.34 9.70 -2.99
C THR A 364 -21.66 10.71 -1.91
N SER A 365 -22.74 10.56 -1.13
CA SER A 365 -23.04 11.50 -0.03
C SER A 365 -23.07 10.87 1.36
N ASP A 366 -23.52 9.62 1.50
CA ASP A 366 -23.59 9.00 2.83
C ASP A 366 -22.34 8.17 3.13
N ASN A 367 -21.49 8.74 3.97
CA ASN A 367 -20.36 8.08 4.63
C ASN A 367 -20.77 6.90 5.54
N ASN A 368 -22.03 6.44 5.49
CA ASN A 368 -22.48 5.30 6.25
C ASN A 368 -21.74 4.05 5.80
N LEU A 369 -20.99 3.51 6.76
CA LEU A 369 -20.25 2.26 6.77
C LEU A 369 -21.00 1.06 6.11
N GLU A 370 -22.33 1.03 6.10
CA GLU A 370 -23.12 0.04 5.34
C GLU A 370 -22.90 0.14 3.82
N SER A 371 -22.80 1.35 3.26
CA SER A 371 -22.47 1.59 1.85
C SER A 371 -21.02 1.16 1.55
N LYS A 372 -20.10 1.37 2.51
CA LYS A 372 -18.70 0.90 2.38
C LYS A 372 -18.58 -0.62 2.43
N ILE A 373 -19.41 -1.29 3.22
CA ILE A 373 -19.46 -2.75 3.34
C ILE A 373 -20.16 -3.38 2.16
N LYS A 374 -21.29 -2.81 1.71
CA LYS A 374 -21.90 -3.20 0.44
C LYS A 374 -20.91 -3.01 -0.69
N LYS A 375 -20.15 -1.91 -0.71
CA LYS A 375 -19.06 -1.70 -1.66
C LYS A 375 -17.93 -2.72 -1.50
N HIS A 376 -17.50 -3.08 -0.28
CA HIS A 376 -16.38 -3.99 -0.08
C HIS A 376 -16.77 -5.47 -0.28
N LEU A 377 -17.92 -5.91 0.22
CA LEU A 377 -18.51 -7.21 -0.10
C LEU A 377 -18.91 -7.30 -1.57
N PHE A 378 -19.36 -6.22 -2.21
CA PHE A 378 -19.50 -6.19 -3.66
C PHE A 378 -18.12 -6.24 -4.32
N THR A 379 -17.12 -5.46 -3.94
CA THR A 379 -15.77 -5.55 -4.54
C THR A 379 -15.07 -6.89 -4.26
N LEU A 380 -15.37 -7.59 -3.17
CA LEU A 380 -14.79 -8.90 -2.85
C LEU A 380 -15.58 -10.03 -3.50
N TYR A 381 -16.89 -10.08 -3.28
CA TYR A 381 -17.78 -11.11 -3.83
C TYR A 381 -17.98 -10.91 -5.33
N TYR A 382 -18.12 -9.66 -5.78
CA TYR A 382 -18.27 -9.27 -7.17
C TYR A 382 -16.95 -8.92 -7.87
N GLY A 383 -15.88 -8.53 -7.19
CA GLY A 383 -14.57 -8.33 -7.82
C GLY A 383 -13.73 -9.60 -7.94
N ASN A 384 -13.91 -10.61 -7.06
CA ASN A 384 -13.28 -11.93 -7.28
C ASN A 384 -14.10 -12.82 -8.23
N ILE A 385 -15.43 -12.77 -8.21
CA ILE A 385 -16.28 -13.56 -9.13
C ILE A 385 -16.49 -12.81 -10.48
N TYR A 386 -16.56 -11.48 -10.48
CA TYR A 386 -16.88 -10.67 -11.68
C TYR A 386 -15.81 -9.63 -12.05
N GLY A 387 -14.63 -9.75 -11.42
CA GLY A 387 -13.35 -9.13 -11.79
C GLY A 387 -13.28 -7.60 -11.69
N ASP A 388 -12.04 -7.10 -11.63
CA ASP A 388 -11.67 -5.71 -11.93
C ASP A 388 -12.27 -5.17 -13.25
N TYR A 389 -12.86 -6.03 -14.07
CA TYR A 389 -13.60 -5.72 -15.29
C TYR A 389 -14.72 -4.71 -15.12
N SER A 390 -15.62 -4.87 -14.15
CA SER A 390 -16.79 -3.97 -14.02
C SER A 390 -16.35 -2.54 -13.64
N THR A 391 -15.34 -2.44 -12.77
CA THR A 391 -14.72 -1.17 -12.36
C THR A 391 -13.90 -0.56 -13.49
N ASN A 392 -13.16 -1.36 -14.27
CA ASN A 392 -12.37 -0.89 -15.40
C ASN A 392 -13.26 -0.51 -16.60
N LEU A 393 -14.28 -1.31 -16.95
CA LEU A 393 -15.33 -0.98 -17.94
C LEU A 393 -16.10 0.29 -17.56
N TYR A 394 -16.35 0.50 -16.26
CA TYR A 394 -16.94 1.73 -15.74
C TYR A 394 -15.99 2.95 -15.89
N ARG A 395 -14.70 2.80 -15.54
CA ARG A 395 -13.66 3.83 -15.76
C ARG A 395 -13.46 4.12 -17.24
N GLN A 396 -13.80 3.18 -18.11
CA GLN A 396 -13.60 3.23 -19.56
C GLN A 396 -14.67 4.02 -20.34
N GLY A 397 -15.58 4.75 -19.67
CA GLY A 397 -16.56 5.59 -20.37
C GLY A 397 -17.67 4.82 -21.09
N LEU A 398 -17.77 3.50 -20.90
CA LEU A 398 -18.98 2.73 -21.23
C LEU A 398 -20.16 3.06 -20.31
N LYS A 399 -19.96 4.01 -19.38
CA LYS A 399 -20.96 4.56 -18.47
C LYS A 399 -22.30 4.79 -19.16
N ASP A 400 -22.36 5.33 -20.37
CA ASP A 400 -23.66 5.64 -21.00
C ASP A 400 -24.35 4.44 -21.65
N LYS A 401 -23.61 3.42 -22.11
CA LYS A 401 -24.19 2.15 -22.58
C LYS A 401 -24.60 1.29 -21.39
N LEU A 402 -23.72 1.18 -20.39
CA LEU A 402 -23.96 0.44 -19.15
C LEU A 402 -25.05 1.10 -18.30
N ALA A 403 -25.11 2.43 -18.19
CA ALA A 403 -26.15 3.15 -17.45
C ALA A 403 -27.52 3.09 -18.13
N LYS A 404 -27.59 2.94 -19.46
CA LYS A 404 -28.86 2.68 -20.16
C LYS A 404 -29.39 1.28 -19.85
N SER A 405 -28.53 0.26 -19.83
CA SER A 405 -28.89 -1.08 -19.36
C SER A 405 -29.26 -1.06 -17.87
N TYR A 406 -28.50 -0.33 -17.05
CA TYR A 406 -28.72 -0.17 -15.61
C TYR A 406 -30.05 0.52 -15.27
N HIS A 407 -30.44 1.55 -16.03
CA HIS A 407 -31.73 2.23 -15.85
C HIS A 407 -32.93 1.33 -16.16
N PHE A 408 -32.77 0.34 -17.05
CA PHE A 408 -33.81 -0.63 -17.38
C PHE A 408 -33.94 -1.76 -16.34
N ILE A 409 -32.93 -1.91 -15.48
CA ILE A 409 -32.66 -3.08 -14.63
C ILE A 409 -33.11 -2.87 -13.17
N ASN A 410 -33.55 -1.66 -12.81
CA ASN A 410 -34.08 -1.30 -11.50
C ASN A 410 -35.47 -1.91 -11.22
N GLY A 411 -35.50 -3.21 -10.86
CA GLY A 411 -36.68 -3.81 -10.24
C GLY A 411 -36.60 -5.27 -9.79
N ASN A 412 -35.65 -6.10 -10.26
CA ASN A 412 -35.61 -7.53 -9.88
C ASN A 412 -34.20 -8.11 -9.86
N TYR A 413 -33.90 -8.98 -8.88
CA TYR A 413 -32.57 -9.55 -8.61
C TYR A 413 -31.94 -10.40 -9.72
N SER A 414 -32.73 -10.84 -10.70
CA SER A 414 -32.23 -11.47 -11.92
C SER A 414 -31.30 -10.54 -12.72
N SER A 415 -31.42 -9.22 -12.55
CA SER A 415 -30.74 -8.23 -13.37
C SER A 415 -29.25 -7.99 -13.03
N ASN A 416 -28.80 -8.26 -11.79
CA ASN A 416 -27.38 -8.13 -11.44
C ASN A 416 -26.54 -9.31 -11.97
N ASN A 417 -27.07 -10.53 -11.88
CA ASN A 417 -26.46 -11.70 -12.52
C ASN A 417 -26.52 -11.56 -14.05
N GLU A 418 -27.63 -11.08 -14.61
CA GLU A 418 -27.72 -10.79 -16.04
C GLU A 418 -26.75 -9.69 -16.49
N TYR A 419 -26.60 -8.60 -15.73
CA TYR A 419 -25.63 -7.54 -16.01
C TYR A 419 -24.19 -8.03 -15.97
N VAL A 420 -23.87 -8.87 -15.00
CA VAL A 420 -22.57 -9.54 -14.90
C VAL A 420 -22.36 -10.48 -16.08
N LEU A 421 -23.34 -11.34 -16.38
CA LEU A 421 -23.26 -12.26 -17.51
C LEU A 421 -23.15 -11.49 -18.81
N GLU A 422 -23.78 -10.32 -18.92
CA GLU A 422 -23.63 -9.38 -20.02
C GLU A 422 -22.23 -8.76 -20.04
N CYS A 423 -21.69 -8.25 -18.94
CA CYS A 423 -20.32 -7.72 -18.85
C CYS A 423 -19.28 -8.80 -19.19
N ASN A 424 -19.43 -10.01 -18.65
CA ASN A 424 -18.59 -11.16 -18.96
C ASN A 424 -18.76 -11.58 -20.41
N SER A 425 -19.97 -11.56 -20.96
CA SER A 425 -20.24 -11.84 -22.38
C SER A 425 -19.57 -10.78 -23.27
N LEU A 426 -19.67 -9.50 -22.91
CA LEU A 426 -19.04 -8.39 -23.61
C LEU A 426 -17.50 -8.46 -23.53
N PHE A 427 -16.96 -8.80 -22.36
CA PHE A 427 -15.54 -9.01 -22.14
C PHE A 427 -15.01 -10.22 -22.92
N ASN A 428 -15.71 -11.35 -22.85
CA ASN A 428 -15.37 -12.58 -23.56
C ASN A 428 -15.44 -12.40 -25.09
N LYS A 429 -16.23 -11.43 -25.57
CA LYS A 429 -16.26 -11.01 -26.97
C LYS A 429 -15.14 -10.05 -27.35
N GLN A 430 -14.44 -9.42 -26.39
CA GLN A 430 -13.27 -8.61 -26.70
C GLN A 430 -12.16 -9.51 -27.28
N LYS A 431 -11.42 -8.92 -28.21
CA LYS A 431 -10.21 -9.48 -28.81
C LYS A 431 -9.00 -8.75 -28.25
N ASN A 432 -7.81 -9.32 -28.39
CA ASN A 432 -6.59 -8.55 -28.13
C ASN A 432 -6.44 -7.46 -29.18
N TRP A 433 -5.86 -6.32 -28.82
CA TRP A 433 -5.57 -5.26 -29.78
C TRP A 433 -4.25 -4.55 -29.50
N ILE A 434 -3.71 -3.97 -30.57
CA ILE A 434 -2.54 -3.09 -30.54
C ILE A 434 -2.79 -1.84 -31.38
N ASN A 435 -2.33 -0.70 -30.87
CA ASN A 435 -2.41 0.60 -31.52
C ASN A 435 -0.99 1.11 -31.83
N PHE A 436 -0.77 1.63 -33.04
CA PHE A 436 0.54 2.13 -33.49
C PHE A 436 1.12 3.23 -32.60
N HIS A 437 0.29 3.98 -31.85
CA HIS A 437 0.78 4.96 -30.88
C HIS A 437 1.64 4.32 -29.77
N ALA A 438 1.55 3.00 -29.53
CA ALA A 438 2.52 2.31 -28.66
C ALA A 438 3.96 2.44 -29.16
N LEU A 439 4.19 2.48 -30.49
CA LEU A 439 5.51 2.73 -31.07
C LEU A 439 6.03 4.11 -30.71
N ASN A 440 5.16 5.12 -30.56
CA ASN A 440 5.57 6.47 -30.17
C ASN A 440 6.05 6.56 -28.72
N ILE A 441 5.65 5.63 -27.85
CA ILE A 441 6.21 5.51 -26.49
C ILE A 441 7.65 5.00 -26.57
N ILE A 442 7.91 3.99 -27.39
CA ILE A 442 9.21 3.31 -27.47
C ILE A 442 10.12 3.84 -28.60
N LYS A 443 9.69 4.84 -29.36
CA LYS A 443 10.35 5.31 -30.60
C LYS A 443 11.81 5.70 -30.40
N LYS A 444 12.14 6.26 -29.23
CA LYS A 444 13.51 6.66 -28.90
C LYS A 444 14.49 5.47 -28.87
N ILE A 445 14.01 4.26 -28.57
CA ILE A 445 14.79 3.02 -28.64
C ILE A 445 15.16 2.69 -30.09
N HIS A 446 14.35 3.11 -31.07
CA HIS A 446 14.54 2.82 -32.49
C HIS A 446 15.54 3.76 -33.17
N VAL A 447 16.09 4.74 -32.45
CA VAL A 447 17.13 5.62 -32.96
C VAL A 447 18.42 4.83 -33.19
N LYS A 448 18.97 4.99 -34.40
CA LYS A 448 20.17 4.27 -34.83
C LYS A 448 21.35 4.62 -33.93
N ASN A 449 22.04 3.58 -33.47
CA ASN A 449 23.17 3.66 -32.53
C ASN A 449 22.84 4.33 -31.19
N ALA A 450 21.56 4.44 -30.82
CA ALA A 450 21.19 4.91 -29.50
C ALA A 450 21.77 3.97 -28.43
N ARG A 451 22.41 4.55 -27.42
CA ARG A 451 22.83 3.84 -26.21
C ARG A 451 21.62 3.80 -25.28
N THR A 452 21.03 2.63 -25.12
CA THR A 452 19.83 2.44 -24.30
C THR A 452 20.20 1.68 -23.05
N ILE A 453 19.89 2.27 -21.89
CA ILE A 453 20.12 1.69 -20.57
C ILE A 453 18.81 1.15 -20.02
N TRP A 454 18.76 -0.16 -19.82
CA TRP A 454 17.66 -0.86 -19.16
C TRP A 454 18.07 -1.05 -17.71
N TYR A 455 17.26 -0.61 -16.75
CA TYR A 455 17.62 -0.76 -15.35
C TYR A 455 16.42 -0.94 -14.46
N ASP A 456 16.63 -1.61 -13.34
CA ASP A 456 15.63 -1.86 -12.30
C ASP A 456 16.29 -1.77 -10.92
N TYR A 457 15.53 -1.28 -9.93
CA TYR A 457 16.00 -1.17 -8.55
C TYR A 457 15.39 -2.22 -7.65
N GLU A 458 16.19 -2.63 -6.67
CA GLU A 458 15.66 -3.24 -5.45
C GLU A 458 16.13 -2.42 -4.24
N GLY A 459 15.22 -2.25 -3.30
CA GLY A 459 15.44 -1.41 -2.13
C GLY A 459 14.71 -1.93 -0.91
N PHE A 460 15.15 -1.53 0.26
CA PHE A 460 14.60 -1.98 1.53
C PHE A 460 14.26 -0.83 2.46
N SER A 461 13.39 -1.07 3.43
CA SER A 461 13.00 -0.08 4.43
C SER A 461 13.14 -0.64 5.85
N SER A 462 13.13 0.24 6.84
CA SER A 462 13.18 -0.14 8.26
C SER A 462 12.41 0.87 9.09
N PRO A 463 11.76 0.47 10.19
CA PRO A 463 11.11 1.40 11.13
C PRO A 463 12.12 2.35 11.76
N ILE A 464 13.40 1.96 11.81
CA ILE A 464 14.50 2.77 12.32
C ILE A 464 15.25 3.40 11.14
N PRO A 465 15.66 4.68 11.23
CA PRO A 465 16.49 5.33 10.22
C PRO A 465 17.72 4.52 9.79
N LEU A 466 17.78 4.17 8.50
CA LEU A 466 18.87 3.37 7.92
C LEU A 466 20.17 4.16 7.77
N ILE A 467 20.06 5.48 7.57
CA ILE A 467 21.17 6.42 7.40
C ILE A 467 20.79 7.80 7.93
N ASP A 468 21.78 8.65 8.20
CA ASP A 468 21.54 10.04 8.63
C ASP A 468 20.68 10.80 7.61
N ASN A 469 19.74 11.61 8.12
CA ASN A 469 18.75 12.38 7.37
C ASN A 469 17.68 11.57 6.60
N LEU A 470 17.63 10.24 6.76
CA LEU A 470 16.56 9.40 6.21
C LEU A 470 15.59 8.97 7.31
N GLY A 471 14.31 9.36 7.21
CA GLY A 471 13.28 8.96 8.17
C GLY A 471 13.00 7.45 8.14
N GLY A 472 12.36 6.95 9.21
CA GLY A 472 11.89 5.56 9.25
C GLY A 472 10.85 5.26 8.15
N HIS A 473 10.74 4.00 7.79
CA HIS A 473 9.94 3.43 6.70
C HIS A 473 10.21 4.02 5.31
N LYS A 474 11.24 4.87 5.16
CA LYS A 474 11.70 5.31 3.84
C LYS A 474 12.54 4.20 3.23
N GLN A 475 12.19 3.85 1.99
CA GLN A 475 12.93 2.86 1.21
C GLN A 475 14.28 3.46 0.80
N LEU A 476 15.32 2.65 0.90
CA LEU A 476 16.67 2.97 0.43
C LEU A 476 17.06 1.91 -0.61
N ILE A 477 17.49 2.38 -1.77
CA ILE A 477 17.97 1.48 -2.82
C ILE A 477 19.30 0.87 -2.38
N ASN A 478 19.38 -0.45 -2.42
CA ASN A 478 20.61 -1.19 -2.14
C ASN A 478 21.04 -2.06 -3.32
N GLN A 479 20.23 -2.16 -4.37
CA GLN A 479 20.54 -2.98 -5.52
C GLN A 479 20.07 -2.31 -6.81
N VAL A 480 20.87 -2.46 -7.86
CA VAL A 480 20.52 -2.08 -9.23
C VAL A 480 21.08 -3.11 -10.20
N SER A 481 20.29 -3.45 -11.21
CA SER A 481 20.79 -4.18 -12.39
C SER A 481 20.66 -3.29 -13.60
N ILE A 482 21.65 -3.33 -14.48
CA ILE A 482 21.78 -2.46 -15.63
C ILE A 482 22.20 -3.30 -16.82
N ILE A 483 21.45 -3.23 -17.91
CA ILE A 483 21.85 -3.77 -19.21
C ILE A 483 21.95 -2.61 -20.18
N GLU A 484 23.10 -2.46 -20.83
CA GLU A 484 23.28 -1.50 -21.93
C GLU A 484 23.08 -2.22 -23.26
N THR A 485 22.34 -1.59 -24.17
CA THR A 485 22.17 -2.07 -25.54
C THR A 485 22.48 -0.98 -26.56
N ILE A 486 23.02 -1.39 -27.71
CA ILE A 486 23.16 -0.56 -28.92
C ILE A 486 22.57 -1.35 -30.08
N ASN A 487 21.58 -0.78 -30.78
CA ASN A 487 20.85 -1.45 -31.87
C ASN A 487 20.31 -2.84 -31.48
N GLY A 488 19.76 -2.95 -30.27
CA GLY A 488 19.20 -4.19 -29.73
C GLY A 488 20.23 -5.25 -29.33
N ARG A 489 21.53 -4.95 -29.39
CA ARG A 489 22.59 -5.86 -28.92
C ARG A 489 23.09 -5.42 -27.56
N THR A 490 23.13 -6.33 -26.60
CA THR A 490 23.75 -6.10 -25.29
C THR A 490 25.24 -5.81 -25.45
N THR A 491 25.68 -4.68 -24.91
CA THR A 491 27.09 -4.27 -24.90
C THR A 491 27.70 -4.34 -23.50
N ASN A 492 26.88 -4.20 -22.46
CA ASN A 492 27.33 -4.22 -21.07
C ASN A 492 26.23 -4.74 -20.14
N ILE A 493 26.62 -5.40 -19.04
CA ILE A 493 25.73 -5.85 -17.96
C ILE A 493 26.43 -5.53 -16.64
N ILE A 494 25.76 -4.78 -15.77
CA ILE A 494 26.25 -4.41 -14.44
C ILE A 494 25.19 -4.75 -13.42
N ASN A 495 25.52 -5.62 -12.45
CA ASN A 495 24.65 -5.93 -11.32
C ASN A 495 25.35 -5.54 -10.02
N THR A 496 24.81 -4.52 -9.35
CA THR A 496 25.36 -3.97 -8.12
C THR A 496 24.42 -4.29 -6.97
N VAL A 497 24.97 -4.88 -5.90
CA VAL A 497 24.30 -5.04 -4.61
C VAL A 497 25.21 -4.42 -3.56
N VAL A 498 24.75 -3.33 -2.95
CA VAL A 498 25.39 -2.67 -1.81
C VAL A 498 25.04 -3.46 -0.57
N ASP A 499 26.05 -4.00 0.12
CA ASP A 499 25.85 -4.75 1.36
C ASP A 499 25.21 -3.83 2.43
N PRO A 500 23.97 -4.09 2.88
CA PRO A 500 23.29 -3.25 3.85
C PRO A 500 24.04 -3.10 5.18
N LEU A 501 24.81 -4.11 5.59
CA LEU A 501 25.53 -4.10 6.86
C LEU A 501 26.87 -3.36 6.76
N LYS A 502 27.60 -3.54 5.66
CA LYS A 502 29.00 -3.10 5.53
C LYS A 502 29.20 -1.87 4.64
N GLU A 503 28.34 -1.69 3.65
CA GLU A 503 28.56 -0.75 2.56
C GLU A 503 27.44 0.30 2.41
N LEU A 504 26.42 0.27 3.27
CA LEU A 504 25.32 1.21 3.23
C LEU A 504 25.74 2.63 3.65
N LYS A 505 26.26 3.37 2.65
CA LYS A 505 26.76 4.74 2.75
C LYS A 505 26.22 5.59 1.60
N LEU A 506 26.07 6.89 1.82
CA LEU A 506 25.59 7.85 0.81
C LEU A 506 26.43 7.85 -0.47
N VAL A 507 27.75 7.68 -0.35
CA VAL A 507 28.65 7.62 -1.51
C VAL A 507 28.33 6.44 -2.43
N ASN A 508 27.89 5.30 -1.88
CA ASN A 508 27.55 4.13 -2.67
C ASN A 508 26.19 4.31 -3.36
N LEU A 509 25.24 5.03 -2.75
CA LEU A 509 24.01 5.47 -3.43
C LEU A 509 24.31 6.41 -4.60
N ALA A 510 25.26 7.34 -4.43
CA ALA A 510 25.71 8.21 -5.51
C ALA A 510 26.33 7.40 -6.65
N LYS A 511 27.18 6.40 -6.34
CA LYS A 511 27.76 5.49 -7.35
C LYS A 511 26.70 4.70 -8.12
N VAL A 512 25.63 4.25 -7.45
CA VAL A 512 24.49 3.59 -8.12
C VAL A 512 23.89 4.51 -9.18
N LEU A 513 23.56 5.76 -8.85
CA LEU A 513 23.03 6.73 -9.81
C LEU A 513 24.00 7.04 -10.97
N ILE A 514 25.30 7.15 -10.67
CA ILE A 514 26.33 7.35 -11.69
C ILE A 514 26.46 6.14 -12.62
N SER A 515 26.30 4.92 -12.11
CA SER A 515 26.36 3.71 -12.94
C SER A 515 25.22 3.65 -13.95
N ILE A 516 24.01 4.11 -13.58
CA ILE A 516 22.88 4.21 -14.50
C ILE A 516 23.16 5.24 -15.58
N TYR A 517 23.65 6.42 -15.21
CA TYR A 517 23.94 7.52 -16.14
C TYR A 517 24.78 7.08 -17.35
N SER A 518 25.69 6.12 -17.16
CA SER A 518 26.50 5.48 -18.21
C SER A 518 27.03 6.49 -19.24
N GLU A 519 27.69 7.55 -18.75
CA GLU A 519 28.25 8.63 -19.57
C GLU A 519 27.23 9.27 -20.54
N LYS A 520 26.07 9.66 -20.01
CA LYS A 520 25.00 10.31 -20.78
C LYS A 520 24.47 9.41 -21.89
N ALA A 521 24.02 8.21 -21.52
CA ALA A 521 23.28 7.35 -22.44
C ALA A 521 22.11 8.11 -23.08
N THR A 522 21.75 7.70 -24.30
CA THR A 522 20.71 8.34 -25.11
C THR A 522 19.36 8.23 -24.41
N ASN A 523 19.00 7.02 -23.97
CA ASN A 523 17.71 6.74 -23.35
C ASN A 523 17.86 5.78 -22.18
N TYR A 524 16.91 5.83 -21.26
CA TYR A 524 16.78 4.91 -20.14
C TYR A 524 15.42 4.22 -20.23
N VAL A 525 15.32 2.94 -19.88
CA VAL A 525 14.09 2.16 -20.00
C VAL A 525 13.81 1.45 -18.69
N VAL A 526 12.56 1.60 -18.22
CA VAL A 526 12.04 0.98 -17.01
C VAL A 526 10.60 0.50 -17.25
N PHE A 527 10.06 -0.34 -16.37
CA PHE A 527 8.65 -0.78 -16.42
C PHE A 527 7.73 0.06 -15.52
N ASN A 528 8.27 0.93 -14.66
CA ASN A 528 7.47 1.86 -13.85
C ASN A 528 8.25 3.17 -13.61
N LYS A 529 8.12 4.12 -14.54
CA LYS A 529 8.88 5.38 -14.48
C LYS A 529 8.56 6.20 -13.25
N SER A 530 7.30 6.17 -12.79
CA SER A 530 6.89 6.91 -11.60
C SER A 530 7.64 6.43 -10.35
N TYR A 531 7.78 5.12 -10.16
CA TYR A 531 8.54 4.56 -9.06
C TYR A 531 10.03 4.91 -9.19
N GLU A 532 10.65 4.56 -10.32
CA GLU A 532 12.09 4.71 -10.56
C GLU A 532 12.59 6.15 -10.45
N ASN A 533 11.90 7.09 -11.09
CA ASN A 533 12.25 8.51 -11.02
C ASN A 533 12.07 9.07 -9.60
N THR A 534 11.06 8.60 -8.85
CA THR A 534 10.86 9.01 -7.45
C THR A 534 12.05 8.56 -6.60
N ARG A 535 12.56 7.34 -6.79
CA ARG A 535 13.76 6.85 -6.06
C ARG A 535 15.01 7.64 -6.41
N ASN A 536 15.18 8.01 -7.68
CA ASN A 536 16.27 8.90 -8.10
C ASN A 536 16.21 10.26 -7.41
N GLU A 537 15.02 10.88 -7.34
CA GLU A 537 14.80 12.18 -6.68
C GLU A 537 15.00 12.10 -5.16
N GLU A 538 14.53 11.04 -4.52
CA GLU A 538 14.72 10.81 -3.09
C GLU A 538 16.21 10.64 -2.74
N MET A 539 16.95 9.84 -3.52
CA MET A 539 18.40 9.70 -3.37
C MET A 539 19.14 11.02 -3.59
N LEU A 540 18.79 11.77 -4.64
CA LEU A 540 19.35 13.10 -4.91
C LEU A 540 19.12 14.04 -3.73
N LYS A 541 17.89 14.10 -3.21
CA LYS A 541 17.54 14.94 -2.08
C LYS A 541 18.34 14.58 -0.83
N LEU A 542 18.45 13.28 -0.53
CA LEU A 542 19.23 12.79 0.61
C LEU A 542 20.72 13.13 0.46
N ILE A 543 21.29 12.95 -0.73
CA ILE A 543 22.69 13.29 -1.04
C ILE A 543 22.91 14.80 -0.93
N LYS A 544 22.04 15.64 -1.51
CA LYS A 544 22.13 17.10 -1.42
C LYS A 544 22.09 17.59 0.03
N GLN A 545 21.14 17.08 0.82
CA GLN A 545 21.02 17.44 2.24
C GLN A 545 22.29 17.16 3.03
N ASN A 546 22.90 15.99 2.81
CA ASN A 546 24.13 15.62 3.50
C ASN A 546 25.37 16.33 2.93
N TYR A 547 25.42 16.58 1.62
CA TYR A 547 26.51 17.31 0.97
C TYR A 547 26.64 18.74 1.50
N PHE A 548 25.52 19.45 1.69
CA PHE A 548 25.52 20.81 2.24
C PHE A 548 25.51 20.87 3.77
N SER A 549 25.49 19.71 4.45
CA SER A 549 25.52 19.71 5.90
C SER A 549 26.92 20.08 6.42
N ASP A 550 26.93 20.76 7.58
CA ASP A 550 28.15 21.06 8.35
C ASP A 550 28.72 19.81 9.05
N PHE A 551 28.19 18.62 8.76
CA PHE A 551 28.72 17.38 9.30
C PHE A 551 30.11 17.11 8.72
N ASN A 552 31.09 17.01 9.64
CA ASN A 552 32.45 16.59 9.35
C ASN A 552 32.70 15.20 9.94
N ASN A 553 31.85 14.23 9.56
CA ASN A 553 32.16 12.81 9.78
C ASN A 553 32.81 12.22 8.53
N SER A 554 33.46 11.05 8.67
CA SER A 554 34.18 10.41 7.57
C SER A 554 33.30 10.11 6.36
N GLU A 555 32.04 9.71 6.56
CA GLU A 555 31.11 9.39 5.47
C GLU A 555 30.71 10.62 4.66
N THR A 556 30.47 11.75 5.33
CA THR A 556 30.15 13.02 4.65
C THR A 556 31.35 13.57 3.90
N ILE A 557 32.57 13.41 4.44
CA ILE A 557 33.82 13.77 3.74
C ILE A 557 33.98 12.91 2.49
N GLU A 558 33.86 11.59 2.61
CA GLU A 558 33.95 10.63 1.49
C GLU A 558 32.91 10.96 0.40
N LEU A 559 31.67 11.28 0.79
CA LEU A 559 30.63 11.74 -0.15
C LEU A 559 31.03 13.04 -0.85
N LYS A 560 31.47 14.06 -0.10
CA LYS A 560 31.86 15.37 -0.67
C LYS A 560 33.02 15.20 -1.67
N GLU A 561 34.04 14.42 -1.32
CA GLU A 561 35.17 14.11 -2.19
C GLU A 561 34.72 13.42 -3.48
N TYR A 562 33.88 12.39 -3.36
CA TYR A 562 33.34 11.69 -4.53
C TYR A 562 32.52 12.60 -5.43
N ILE A 563 31.57 13.37 -4.87
CA ILE A 563 30.73 14.30 -5.64
C ILE A 563 31.58 15.39 -6.31
N ASN A 564 32.60 15.91 -5.63
CA ASN A 564 33.52 16.87 -6.23
C ASN A 564 34.35 16.25 -7.36
N SER A 565 34.78 14.99 -7.23
CA SER A 565 35.55 14.28 -8.27
C SER A 565 34.77 14.11 -9.58
N ILE A 566 33.44 14.04 -9.52
CA ILE A 566 32.59 13.95 -10.72
C ILE A 566 32.15 15.33 -11.26
N GLY A 567 32.58 16.43 -10.63
CA GLY A 567 32.31 17.81 -11.05
C GLY A 567 31.28 18.56 -10.20
N GLY A 568 31.04 18.12 -8.97
CA GLY A 568 30.25 18.84 -7.97
C GLY A 568 28.76 18.48 -7.98
N ILE A 569 28.05 19.01 -6.98
CA ILE A 569 26.64 18.66 -6.70
C ILE A 569 25.68 19.12 -7.80
N GLU A 570 25.94 20.23 -8.47
CA GLU A 570 25.14 20.71 -9.60
C GLU A 570 25.23 19.75 -10.79
N LYS A 571 26.43 19.22 -11.09
CA LYS A 571 26.59 18.22 -12.14
C LYS A 571 25.91 16.90 -11.77
N PHE A 572 25.96 16.50 -10.50
CA PHE A 572 25.24 15.32 -10.02
C PHE A 572 23.71 15.47 -10.15
N GLU A 573 23.16 16.64 -9.80
CA GLU A 573 21.74 16.95 -10.02
C GLU A 573 21.34 16.91 -11.50
N ASN A 574 22.17 17.48 -12.37
CA ASN A 574 21.97 17.43 -13.82
C ASN A 574 21.99 15.99 -14.37
N ILE A 575 22.82 15.11 -13.80
CA ILE A 575 22.85 13.68 -14.13
C ILE A 575 21.51 13.03 -13.80
N VAL A 576 21.01 13.24 -12.57
CA VAL A 576 19.73 12.67 -12.12
C VAL A 576 18.57 13.19 -12.98
N MET A 577 18.54 14.49 -13.25
CA MET A 577 17.54 15.09 -14.14
C MET A 577 17.63 14.54 -15.57
N TRP A 578 18.85 14.30 -16.08
CA TRP A 578 19.04 13.72 -17.41
C TRP A 578 18.47 12.31 -17.49
N ILE A 579 18.71 11.45 -16.49
CA ILE A 579 18.12 10.12 -16.41
C ILE A 579 16.59 10.24 -16.45
N ASN A 580 16.00 10.94 -15.47
CA ASN A 580 14.54 11.04 -15.32
C ASN A 580 13.82 11.60 -16.55
N ASN A 581 14.42 12.58 -17.24
CA ASN A 581 13.84 13.21 -18.44
C ASN A 581 13.95 12.33 -19.69
N ASN A 582 14.91 11.41 -19.73
CA ASN A 582 15.13 10.48 -20.85
C ASN A 582 14.68 9.03 -20.53
N THR A 583 14.00 8.82 -19.40
CA THR A 583 13.37 7.55 -19.04
C THR A 583 12.10 7.30 -19.86
N ILE A 584 12.05 6.14 -20.50
CA ILE A 584 10.92 5.54 -21.22
C ILE A 584 10.25 4.54 -20.29
N ASP A 585 8.92 4.58 -20.23
CA ASP A 585 8.12 3.69 -19.41
C ASP A 585 7.38 2.66 -20.27
N LEU A 586 7.79 1.39 -20.21
CA LEU A 586 7.14 0.33 -20.97
C LEU A 586 5.70 0.06 -20.50
N ALA A 587 5.39 0.30 -19.22
CA ALA A 587 4.03 0.08 -18.72
C ALA A 587 3.02 1.02 -19.39
N GLN A 588 3.45 2.18 -19.91
CA GLN A 588 2.56 3.10 -20.63
C GLN A 588 1.96 2.47 -21.88
N CYS A 589 2.59 1.47 -22.49
CA CYS A 589 2.00 0.72 -23.60
C CYS A 589 0.78 -0.10 -23.18
N PHE A 590 0.70 -0.50 -21.91
CA PHE A 590 -0.36 -1.37 -21.38
C PHE A 590 -1.29 -0.65 -20.39
N GLN A 591 -0.97 0.56 -19.96
CA GLN A 591 -1.75 1.29 -18.98
C GLN A 591 -3.06 1.83 -19.57
N ILE A 592 -4.13 1.80 -18.76
CA ILE A 592 -5.36 2.54 -19.04
C ILE A 592 -5.15 4.01 -18.65
N SER A 593 -5.22 4.91 -19.62
CA SER A 593 -5.13 6.37 -19.40
C SER A 593 -6.34 7.10 -19.96
N THR A 594 -6.79 8.14 -19.28
CA THR A 594 -7.81 9.08 -19.81
C THR A 594 -7.26 10.03 -20.86
N LYS A 595 -5.92 10.13 -20.96
CA LYS A 595 -5.19 10.93 -21.94
C LYS A 595 -3.98 10.13 -22.40
N ILE A 596 -4.03 9.60 -23.61
CA ILE A 596 -2.85 9.01 -24.22
C ILE A 596 -2.06 10.15 -24.89
N PRO A 597 -0.78 10.36 -24.55
CA PRO A 597 0.06 11.36 -25.21
C PRO A 597 0.11 11.10 -26.73
N GLY A 598 -0.12 12.14 -27.53
CA GLY A 598 -0.01 12.07 -29.00
C GLY A 598 -1.20 11.44 -29.73
N THR A 599 -2.30 11.10 -29.06
CA THR A 599 -3.53 10.69 -29.75
C THR A 599 -4.42 11.91 -30.01
N ASP A 600 -4.38 12.44 -31.24
CA ASP A 600 -5.40 13.40 -31.66
C ASP A 600 -6.73 12.63 -31.78
N SER A 601 -7.76 13.09 -31.08
CA SER A 601 -8.96 12.30 -30.73
C SER A 601 -9.81 11.78 -31.91
N SER A 602 -9.43 12.11 -33.14
CA SER A 602 -10.18 11.89 -34.38
C SER A 602 -9.87 10.58 -35.10
N TYR A 603 -8.69 9.95 -34.91
CA TYR A 603 -8.33 8.71 -35.62
C TYR A 603 -7.39 7.78 -34.83
N SER A 604 -7.95 6.76 -34.17
CA SER A 604 -7.17 5.64 -33.60
C SER A 604 -7.48 4.36 -34.37
N VAL A 605 -6.51 3.86 -35.15
CA VAL A 605 -6.62 2.55 -35.79
C VAL A 605 -5.99 1.50 -34.87
N ALA A 606 -6.76 0.48 -34.52
CA ALA A 606 -6.25 -0.68 -33.80
C ALA A 606 -6.21 -1.91 -34.71
N HIS A 607 -5.20 -2.74 -34.53
CA HIS A 607 -5.10 -4.06 -35.12
C HIS A 607 -5.49 -5.08 -34.06
N PHE A 608 -6.41 -5.97 -34.43
CA PHE A 608 -6.88 -7.01 -33.54
C PHE A 608 -6.12 -8.31 -33.80
N PHE A 609 -5.89 -9.07 -32.74
CA PHE A 609 -5.19 -10.33 -32.85
C PHE A 609 -5.69 -11.35 -31.83
N ASP A 610 -5.38 -12.61 -32.07
CA ASP A 610 -5.53 -13.70 -31.10
C ASP A 610 -4.23 -14.49 -30.99
N PHE A 611 -4.03 -15.13 -29.85
CA PHE A 611 -2.97 -16.13 -29.68
C PHE A 611 -3.45 -17.47 -30.24
N ASP A 612 -2.63 -18.10 -31.05
CA ASP A 612 -2.77 -19.50 -31.47
C ASP A 612 -1.43 -20.18 -31.24
N ASN A 613 -1.29 -20.76 -30.05
CA ASN A 613 -0.05 -21.37 -29.58
C ASN A 613 1.14 -20.37 -29.68
N ASP A 614 2.24 -20.80 -30.28
CA ASP A 614 3.49 -20.07 -30.51
C ASP A 614 3.37 -18.91 -31.52
N LYS A 615 2.15 -18.59 -31.98
CA LYS A 615 1.88 -17.61 -33.04
C LYS A 615 0.79 -16.63 -32.67
N ILE A 616 0.86 -15.48 -33.34
CA ILE A 616 -0.18 -14.46 -33.32
C ILE A 616 -0.91 -14.51 -34.65
N ILE A 617 -2.23 -14.60 -34.59
CA ILE A 617 -3.10 -14.53 -35.77
C ILE A 617 -3.67 -13.12 -35.86
N ASP A 618 -3.30 -12.40 -36.92
CA ASP A 618 -3.93 -11.14 -37.28
C ASP A 618 -5.42 -11.35 -37.59
N LYS A 619 -6.28 -10.58 -36.91
CA LYS A 619 -7.74 -10.55 -37.11
C LYS A 619 -8.19 -9.33 -37.89
N GLY A 620 -7.25 -8.56 -38.43
CA GLY A 620 -7.47 -7.40 -39.25
C GLY A 620 -7.55 -6.10 -38.45
N THR A 621 -7.82 -5.04 -39.18
CA THR A 621 -8.02 -3.69 -38.63
C THR A 621 -9.51 -3.39 -38.52
N GLU A 622 -9.91 -2.81 -37.40
CA GLU A 622 -11.21 -2.15 -37.32
C GLU A 622 -10.96 -0.67 -37.03
N LYS A 623 -11.52 0.22 -37.87
CA LYS A 623 -11.61 1.65 -37.56
C LYS A 623 -12.68 1.80 -36.51
N ASP A 624 -12.30 1.58 -35.26
CA ASP A 624 -13.31 1.42 -34.25
C ASP A 624 -13.88 2.78 -33.80
N SER A 625 -15.20 2.77 -33.63
CA SER A 625 -15.99 3.84 -33.02
C SER A 625 -15.98 3.77 -31.50
N PHE A 626 -15.33 2.75 -30.92
CA PHE A 626 -15.22 2.56 -29.48
C PHE A 626 -14.14 3.45 -28.84
N ASN A 627 -14.55 4.15 -27.78
CA ASN A 627 -13.65 4.93 -26.92
C ASN A 627 -12.56 4.10 -26.23
N LEU A 628 -12.63 2.76 -26.23
CA LEU A 628 -11.71 1.88 -25.49
C LEU A 628 -10.28 1.90 -26.02
N ILE A 629 -10.11 1.93 -27.34
CA ILE A 629 -8.78 2.05 -27.99
C ILE A 629 -8.13 3.41 -27.68
N LYS A 630 -8.93 4.43 -27.30
CA LYS A 630 -8.43 5.74 -26.84
C LYS A 630 -7.91 5.71 -25.40
N LEU A 631 -8.08 4.60 -24.69
CA LEU A 631 -7.72 4.48 -23.28
C LEU A 631 -6.56 3.54 -23.04
N GLN A 632 -6.30 2.56 -23.92
CA GLN A 632 -5.21 1.62 -23.77
C GLN A 632 -4.62 1.24 -25.14
N LEU A 633 -3.30 1.31 -25.25
CA LEU A 633 -2.59 1.12 -26.52
C LEU A 633 -2.39 -0.35 -26.88
N ILE A 634 -2.09 -1.19 -25.89
CA ILE A 634 -2.01 -2.64 -26.03
C ILE A 634 -2.92 -3.27 -25.00
N PHE A 635 -3.89 -4.05 -25.47
CA PHE A 635 -4.78 -4.81 -24.62
C PHE A 635 -4.56 -6.31 -24.81
N LEU A 636 -4.34 -6.96 -23.68
CA LEU A 636 -4.18 -8.40 -23.55
C LEU A 636 -5.33 -8.92 -22.71
N LYS A 637 -6.29 -9.56 -23.36
CA LYS A 637 -7.51 -10.14 -22.79
C LYS A 637 -7.19 -11.10 -21.65
N GLU A 638 -6.14 -11.90 -21.79
CA GLU A 638 -5.67 -12.85 -20.80
C GLU A 638 -5.27 -12.16 -19.49
N LEU A 639 -4.81 -10.91 -19.55
CA LEU A 639 -4.38 -10.13 -18.40
C LEU A 639 -5.48 -9.27 -17.79
N LYS A 640 -6.69 -9.27 -18.35
CA LYS A 640 -7.88 -8.70 -17.70
C LYS A 640 -7.74 -7.20 -17.35
N TYR A 641 -7.10 -6.42 -18.23
CA TYR A 641 -6.70 -5.02 -18.00
C TYR A 641 -5.64 -4.78 -16.91
N LYS A 642 -5.15 -5.83 -16.24
CA LYS A 642 -3.96 -5.73 -15.40
C LYS A 642 -2.72 -5.74 -16.27
N TYR A 643 -1.67 -5.11 -15.77
CA TYR A 643 -0.36 -5.18 -16.39
C TYR A 643 0.70 -5.17 -15.27
N SER A 644 1.65 -6.06 -15.39
CA SER A 644 2.93 -6.03 -14.68
C SER A 644 3.92 -6.78 -15.55
N ILE A 645 5.22 -6.52 -15.36
CA ILE A 645 6.27 -7.19 -16.12
C ILE A 645 6.16 -8.72 -16.00
N LYS A 646 5.91 -9.21 -14.78
CA LYS A 646 5.70 -10.63 -14.46
C LYS A 646 4.45 -11.21 -15.13
N LYS A 647 3.33 -10.46 -15.15
CA LYS A 647 2.07 -10.91 -15.80
C LYS A 647 2.24 -11.04 -17.30
N ILE A 648 2.91 -10.08 -17.94
CA ILE A 648 3.17 -10.12 -19.39
C ILE A 648 4.16 -11.24 -19.70
N GLU A 649 5.20 -11.43 -18.88
CA GLU A 649 6.10 -12.56 -19.05
C GLU A 649 5.41 -13.91 -18.94
N LYS A 650 4.63 -14.14 -17.88
CA LYS A 650 3.86 -15.38 -17.71
C LYS A 650 3.00 -15.67 -18.95
N LEU A 651 2.43 -14.63 -19.57
CA LEU A 651 1.69 -14.77 -20.84
C LEU A 651 2.61 -15.18 -21.99
N ILE A 652 3.74 -14.50 -22.20
CA ILE A 652 4.73 -14.82 -23.24
C ILE A 652 5.18 -16.28 -23.12
N THR A 653 5.56 -16.70 -21.91
CA THR A 653 6.04 -18.06 -21.60
C THR A 653 4.92 -19.09 -21.79
N LYS A 654 3.70 -18.79 -21.34
CA LYS A 654 2.53 -19.67 -21.53
C LYS A 654 2.20 -19.90 -23.01
N GLN A 655 2.35 -18.88 -23.85
CA GLN A 655 2.12 -18.98 -25.29
C GLN A 655 3.35 -19.53 -26.04
N ASN A 656 4.48 -19.74 -25.37
CA ASN A 656 5.73 -20.22 -25.97
C ASN A 656 6.17 -19.39 -27.19
N LEU A 657 6.05 -18.06 -27.09
CA LEU A 657 6.44 -17.16 -28.18
C LEU A 657 7.97 -17.15 -28.36
N ASP A 658 8.43 -17.25 -29.59
CA ASP A 658 9.86 -17.26 -29.90
C ASP A 658 10.43 -15.83 -29.96
N LEU A 659 10.75 -15.31 -28.78
CA LEU A 659 11.45 -14.03 -28.60
C LEU A 659 12.97 -14.25 -28.50
N LYS A 660 13.76 -13.23 -28.85
CA LYS A 660 15.23 -13.33 -28.87
C LYS A 660 15.77 -13.42 -27.44
N THR A 661 15.19 -12.66 -26.53
CA THR A 661 15.51 -12.64 -25.11
C THR A 661 14.59 -13.61 -24.37
N LYS A 662 15.20 -14.55 -23.64
CA LYS A 662 14.51 -15.45 -22.72
C LYS A 662 14.97 -15.16 -21.29
N ILE A 663 14.02 -15.14 -20.37
CA ILE A 663 14.32 -14.99 -18.94
C ILE A 663 14.29 -16.34 -18.25
N THR A 664 14.78 -16.39 -17.01
CA THR A 664 14.47 -17.52 -16.13
C THR A 664 13.07 -17.27 -15.55
N PRO A 665 12.10 -18.19 -15.68
CA PRO A 665 10.79 -18.02 -15.08
C PRO A 665 10.91 -17.69 -13.59
N TYR A 666 10.15 -16.70 -13.11
CA TYR A 666 10.26 -16.24 -11.71
C TYR A 666 10.03 -17.37 -10.68
N SER A 667 9.22 -18.37 -11.04
CA SER A 667 8.97 -19.56 -10.21
C SER A 667 10.21 -20.42 -9.97
N GLU A 668 11.21 -20.36 -10.86
CA GLU A 668 12.46 -21.11 -10.81
C GLU A 668 13.58 -20.35 -10.07
N LEU A 669 13.38 -19.06 -9.76
CA LEU A 669 14.34 -18.26 -9.01
C LEU A 669 14.26 -18.56 -7.50
N VAL A 670 15.42 -18.41 -6.83
CA VAL A 670 15.50 -18.48 -5.36
C VAL A 670 14.82 -17.27 -4.72
N VAL A 671 15.14 -16.07 -5.22
CA VAL A 671 14.44 -14.82 -4.88
C VAL A 671 13.40 -14.59 -5.97
N LYS A 672 12.11 -14.62 -5.60
CA LYS A 672 10.99 -14.65 -6.56
C LYS A 672 10.30 -13.31 -6.77
N ASN A 673 10.40 -12.41 -5.79
CA ASN A 673 9.76 -11.10 -5.80
C ASN A 673 10.54 -10.08 -4.94
N GLY A 674 10.18 -8.82 -5.08
CA GLY A 674 10.80 -7.70 -4.37
C GLY A 674 10.62 -7.78 -2.86
N SER A 675 9.49 -8.35 -2.37
CA SER A 675 9.26 -8.55 -0.92
C SER A 675 10.30 -9.52 -0.32
N THR A 676 10.65 -10.60 -1.04
CA THR A 676 11.71 -11.52 -0.64
C THR A 676 13.08 -10.84 -0.70
N ALA A 677 13.37 -10.07 -1.75
CA ALA A 677 14.62 -9.33 -1.88
C ALA A 677 14.82 -8.30 -0.74
N MET A 678 13.74 -7.60 -0.39
CA MET A 678 13.68 -6.67 0.73
C MET A 678 13.94 -7.36 2.07
N ALA A 679 13.31 -8.52 2.31
CA ALA A 679 13.49 -9.27 3.55
C ALA A 679 14.94 -9.71 3.75
N GLU A 680 15.60 -10.21 2.70
CA GLU A 680 17.02 -10.58 2.72
C GLU A 680 17.93 -9.38 3.04
N ALA A 681 17.66 -8.21 2.44
CA ALA A 681 18.40 -6.99 2.71
C ALA A 681 18.21 -6.49 4.15
N ILE A 682 16.99 -6.56 4.69
CA ILE A 682 16.68 -6.25 6.09
C ILE A 682 17.42 -7.21 7.03
N ALA A 683 17.39 -8.52 6.76
CA ALA A 683 18.07 -9.54 7.55
C ALA A 683 19.58 -9.30 7.60
N ARG A 684 20.17 -8.90 6.47
CA ARG A 684 21.57 -8.51 6.41
C ARG A 684 21.85 -7.25 7.21
N TYR A 685 21.05 -6.20 7.04
CA TYR A 685 21.20 -4.95 7.80
C TYR A 685 21.12 -5.18 9.31
N ALA A 686 20.19 -6.03 9.75
CA ALA A 686 20.02 -6.41 11.15
C ALA A 686 21.18 -7.28 11.69
N GLY A 687 22.11 -7.71 10.85
CA GLY A 687 23.25 -8.57 11.22
C GLY A 687 22.84 -10.00 11.56
N ILE A 688 21.70 -10.46 11.06
CA ILE A 688 21.21 -11.84 11.22
C ILE A 688 21.90 -12.73 10.19
N THR A 689 21.97 -12.25 8.95
CA THR A 689 22.65 -12.93 7.86
C THR A 689 24.16 -12.66 7.93
N GLY A 690 24.94 -13.68 8.30
CA GLY A 690 26.41 -13.63 8.30
C GLY A 690 27.01 -13.55 6.90
N ASP A 691 28.32 -13.27 6.81
CA ASP A 691 29.01 -12.99 5.54
C ASP A 691 28.92 -14.12 4.52
N ASN A 692 29.05 -15.39 4.96
CA ASN A 692 29.02 -16.53 4.04
C ASN A 692 27.65 -16.69 3.38
N VAL A 693 26.58 -16.66 4.18
CA VAL A 693 25.19 -16.74 3.68
C VAL A 693 24.87 -15.54 2.80
N TRP A 694 25.30 -14.33 3.21
CA TRP A 694 25.08 -13.12 2.44
C TRP A 694 25.73 -13.16 1.05
N ASN A 695 26.92 -13.75 0.92
CA ASN A 695 27.58 -13.88 -0.38
C ASN A 695 26.75 -14.74 -1.34
N ASP A 696 26.16 -15.85 -0.86
CA ASP A 696 25.29 -16.71 -1.66
C ASP A 696 23.95 -16.01 -1.98
N THR A 697 23.34 -15.35 -0.99
CA THR A 697 22.14 -14.52 -1.17
C THR A 697 22.38 -13.41 -2.20
N CYS A 698 23.53 -12.74 -2.17
CA CYS A 698 23.91 -11.69 -3.13
C CYS A 698 23.92 -12.20 -4.57
N VAL A 699 24.35 -13.43 -4.82
CA VAL A 699 24.33 -14.02 -6.17
C VAL A 699 22.88 -14.19 -6.64
N ASN A 700 21.98 -14.63 -5.76
CA ASN A 700 20.57 -14.81 -6.10
C ASN A 700 19.82 -13.48 -6.25
N LEU A 701 20.12 -12.49 -5.40
CA LEU A 701 19.62 -11.12 -5.54
C LEU A 701 20.01 -10.56 -6.92
N LYS A 702 21.30 -10.64 -7.29
CA LYS A 702 21.79 -10.17 -8.60
C LYS A 702 21.07 -10.85 -9.76
N LYS A 703 20.89 -12.17 -9.68
CA LYS A 703 20.15 -12.93 -10.72
C LYS A 703 18.71 -12.45 -10.85
N TYR A 704 18.00 -12.26 -9.74
CA TYR A 704 16.60 -11.82 -9.74
C TYR A 704 16.43 -10.44 -10.38
N CYS A 705 17.19 -9.43 -9.94
CA CYS A 705 17.07 -8.09 -10.51
C CYS A 705 17.59 -8.02 -11.98
N GLU A 706 18.62 -8.79 -12.36
CA GLU A 706 18.99 -8.93 -13.78
C GLU A 706 17.85 -9.54 -14.60
N ASN A 707 17.11 -10.49 -14.01
CA ASN A 707 15.96 -11.13 -14.64
C ASN A 707 14.82 -10.13 -14.89
N ASP A 708 14.56 -9.19 -13.97
CA ASP A 708 13.61 -8.08 -14.19
C ASP A 708 14.03 -7.18 -15.35
N VAL A 709 15.31 -6.83 -15.44
CA VAL A 709 15.83 -6.04 -16.57
C VAL A 709 15.73 -6.80 -17.91
N LYS A 710 16.02 -8.10 -17.92
CA LYS A 710 15.81 -8.94 -19.12
C LYS A 710 14.33 -9.08 -19.46
N ALA A 711 13.46 -9.15 -18.46
CA ALA A 711 12.03 -9.20 -18.69
C ALA A 711 11.54 -7.91 -19.38
N MET A 712 12.14 -6.75 -19.11
CA MET A 712 11.82 -5.51 -19.82
C MET A 712 12.23 -5.56 -21.29
N ILE A 713 13.42 -6.08 -21.58
CA ILE A 713 13.89 -6.29 -22.95
C ILE A 713 12.96 -7.27 -23.67
N MET A 714 12.58 -8.37 -23.01
CA MET A 714 11.64 -9.36 -23.54
C MET A 714 10.24 -8.76 -23.77
N VAL A 715 9.75 -7.89 -22.89
CA VAL A 715 8.48 -7.15 -23.12
C VAL A 715 8.59 -6.22 -24.32
N TYR A 716 9.71 -5.50 -24.47
CA TYR A 716 9.95 -4.68 -25.66
C TYR A 716 9.93 -5.55 -26.93
N GLU A 717 10.64 -6.67 -26.93
CA GLU A 717 10.64 -7.61 -28.05
C GLU A 717 9.25 -8.18 -28.33
N PHE A 718 8.46 -8.45 -27.30
CA PHE A 718 7.07 -8.86 -27.43
C PHE A 718 6.22 -7.78 -28.11
N ILE A 719 6.34 -6.51 -27.71
CA ILE A 719 5.66 -5.39 -28.39
C ILE A 719 6.03 -5.37 -29.88
N MET A 720 7.31 -5.48 -30.19
CA MET A 720 7.78 -5.51 -31.58
C MET A 720 7.28 -6.73 -32.34
N PHE A 721 7.20 -7.89 -31.69
CA PHE A 721 6.63 -9.12 -32.24
C PHE A 721 5.13 -8.98 -32.55
N LEU A 722 4.35 -8.32 -31.67
CA LEU A 722 2.94 -8.00 -31.93
C LEU A 722 2.81 -7.14 -33.21
N PHE A 723 3.63 -6.10 -33.35
CA PHE A 723 3.60 -5.21 -34.53
C PHE A 723 3.94 -5.94 -35.83
N ARG A 724 5.00 -6.75 -35.85
CA ARG A 724 5.36 -7.59 -37.01
C ARG A 724 4.21 -8.53 -37.39
N SER A 725 3.62 -9.18 -36.39
CA SER A 725 2.58 -10.19 -36.60
C SER A 725 1.24 -9.62 -37.06
N THR A 726 0.99 -8.33 -36.80
CA THR A 726 -0.23 -7.62 -37.21
C THR A 726 -0.06 -6.84 -38.52
N GLY A 727 1.02 -7.11 -39.27
CA GLY A 727 1.25 -6.60 -40.62
C GLY A 727 1.95 -5.24 -40.68
N PHE A 728 2.43 -4.70 -39.57
CA PHE A 728 3.24 -3.49 -39.57
C PHE A 728 4.68 -3.80 -39.99
N ASP A 729 5.20 -2.99 -40.91
CA ASP A 729 6.58 -3.09 -41.40
C ASP A 729 7.57 -2.36 -40.48
N VAL A 730 7.56 -2.75 -39.20
CA VAL A 730 8.31 -2.05 -38.14
C VAL A 730 9.83 -2.27 -38.25
N ASP A 731 10.26 -3.35 -38.92
CA ASP A 731 11.68 -3.69 -39.11
C ASP A 731 12.42 -2.66 -39.98
N LYS A 732 11.71 -1.91 -40.83
CA LYS A 732 12.29 -0.77 -41.56
C LYS A 732 12.76 0.36 -40.65
N TYR A 733 12.24 0.41 -39.42
CA TYR A 733 12.40 1.53 -38.52
C TYR A 733 13.12 1.16 -37.22
N GLU A 734 12.98 -0.08 -36.75
CA GLU A 734 13.65 -0.60 -35.56
C GLU A 734 15.18 -0.40 -35.68
N TYR A 735 15.74 0.44 -34.82
CA TYR A 735 17.16 0.84 -34.81
C TYR A 735 17.66 1.53 -36.09
N GLN A 736 16.76 2.11 -36.89
CA GLN A 736 17.10 2.82 -38.13
C GLN A 736 16.74 4.32 -38.12
N LEU A 737 16.07 4.83 -37.07
CA LEU A 737 15.68 6.24 -37.04
C LEU A 737 16.91 7.14 -36.93
N LEU A 738 16.92 8.23 -37.71
CA LEU A 738 18.02 9.20 -37.71
C LEU A 738 17.83 10.31 -36.66
N ASP A 739 16.61 10.53 -36.21
CA ASP A 739 16.23 11.58 -35.24
C ASP A 739 15.16 11.05 -34.29
N GLU A 740 15.26 11.40 -33.01
CA GLU A 740 14.32 11.02 -31.95
C GLU A 740 12.99 11.79 -32.00
N ASN A 741 12.97 12.93 -32.68
CA ASN A 741 11.79 13.79 -32.79
C ASN A 741 10.77 13.28 -33.80
N LEU A 742 11.20 12.39 -34.69
CA LEU A 742 10.35 11.73 -35.68
C LEU A 742 9.21 10.96 -35.00
N GLU A 743 8.03 10.95 -35.61
CA GLU A 743 6.84 10.28 -35.06
C GLU A 743 6.34 9.18 -35.99
N TYR A 744 5.93 8.05 -35.41
CA TYR A 744 5.17 7.05 -36.15
C TYR A 744 3.78 7.58 -36.43
N ALA A 745 3.35 7.46 -37.68
CA ALA A 745 2.01 7.80 -38.14
C ALA A 745 1.51 6.75 -39.14
N LEU A 746 0.21 6.78 -39.45
CA LEU A 746 -0.36 6.00 -40.53
C LEU A 746 -0.68 6.91 -41.71
N ASN A 747 -0.29 6.49 -42.91
CA ASN A 747 -0.70 7.18 -44.13
C ASN A 747 -2.16 6.84 -44.51
N GLU A 748 -2.66 7.42 -45.60
CA GLU A 748 -4.04 7.20 -46.07
C GLU A 748 -4.36 5.73 -46.40
N GLN A 749 -3.34 4.91 -46.67
CA GLN A 749 -3.46 3.47 -46.91
C GLN A 749 -3.21 2.63 -45.64
N ASN A 750 -3.26 3.24 -44.45
CA ASN A 750 -2.97 2.63 -43.15
C ASN A 750 -1.57 1.99 -43.07
N LYS A 751 -0.61 2.43 -43.89
CA LYS A 751 0.77 1.97 -43.79
C LYS A 751 1.52 2.82 -42.77
N LEU A 752 2.33 2.16 -41.96
CA LEU A 752 3.24 2.82 -41.04
C LEU A 752 4.22 3.71 -41.83
N ILE A 753 4.29 4.96 -41.43
CA ILE A 753 5.24 5.95 -41.93
C ILE A 753 5.84 6.70 -40.76
N ILE A 754 6.83 7.53 -41.07
CA ILE A 754 7.47 8.42 -40.11
C ILE A 754 7.31 9.85 -40.60
N GLN A 755 6.94 10.76 -39.69
CA GLN A 755 6.74 12.18 -39.95
C GLN A 755 7.66 13.04 -39.09
#